data_AF-H0UJR9-F1
#
_entry.id   AF-H0UJR9-F1
#
_cell.length_a   1.000
_cell.length_b   1.000
_cell.length_c   1.000
_cell.angle_alpha   90.00
_cell.angle_beta   90.00
_cell.angle_gamma   90.00
#
_symmetry.space_group_name_H-M   'P 1'
#
loop_
_entity.id
_entity.type
_entity.pdbx_description
1 polymer ?
#
loop_
_entity_poly.entity_id
_entity_poly.type
_entity_poly.pdbx_seq_one_letter_code
_entity_poly.pdbx_strand_id
1 'polypeptide(L)'
;MNQRHLLRCFSRSAGVKRRRKSGSAVRSEYRWMVTAPVARLYESLPTKDAPLTLKDPDVYEAARVVRGNILTGKLENSSWLQVVDGKTTIGYVAVSHLAQIPDSFKPTEPKNYMVTSQDVVPWLMPGQFPLSDKAYCIAVVGVEDPEDEEPEPAKPFSLRRGTVVVSIGSVAQNGKTWHLISFSNTKLGELAQDDDENVYVAPEAGLGGRYAWIAEENLQDLAVYKPTAPGEPFDLNRLSGVPNDEAYRRALSANGFYLDPRRIIQGKEDSEGDGSYEEPITQDDLIDLYNRQLTDECSDLSDEERSPEKPASAGGVSLPRFLTADLGLHAMHLLFDRSLQQVEEKAMLPMTQKLVAVLQDELNRVAPEYQKTALGPDAMATVKDYLDIANSLLSGKEQNLSNRAKQEYDLIMAAAGAIESPLTGVKEPYALYKPRGHYTLNENLSRYFRGMSLLGTVGFFIVANENGVAHTAVTALFCRLLSAPEASKVWNDLNDPLTKLIGNSNTNTYLTFAKAVSDAGIGAFKSKEAMIALAGQLTEAAQKQLVSASNSKDPQAPQFRLLGKRVTFDAMLYTALTTPRLPLETERGLPDPSADALAVFGSKAGLELTEEYASVEKYKEHWEEGAGLWPKFSKENDTFYTNWFLTLQDYFTEEQPDEAHTEAWQWRKLYTAAASMAELKHDTILYAEQSAAEIGGDSIAILSDPFPQPILRGYIEPQPKTFDRLAVACRRIVDFLDRFNLNGDDESESYAPRFQSLADDFARMAEICRRELTDSMTLGDYQWINSFCPPSVLPIGMFDISSKDRDQLKMALIADVASSKDSVLYMAVGTPRRLVVFLDDRSGGARLAEGFTMSYYELLGDASDRLTDEDWKALVYDEKKDLSQYEPKWIHRVNE
;
A
#
# COMPACT_ATOMS: atom_id res chain seq x y z
N MET A 1 -25.30 -37.39 12.58
CA MET A 1 -26.61 -38.09 12.58
C MET A 1 -27.26 -37.90 13.94
N ASN A 2 -28.51 -37.41 13.98
CA ASN A 2 -29.34 -37.11 15.16
C ASN A 2 -28.87 -36.05 16.17
N GLN A 3 -29.85 -35.42 16.83
CA GLN A 3 -29.74 -34.29 17.76
C GLN A 3 -30.52 -34.56 19.08
N ARG A 4 -30.31 -33.68 20.08
CA ARG A 4 -31.28 -33.19 21.10
C ARG A 4 -31.87 -34.15 22.16
N HIS A 5 -31.72 -33.74 23.43
CA HIS A 5 -32.70 -33.65 24.55
C HIS A 5 -31.95 -33.76 25.91
N LEU A 6 -32.35 -33.16 27.04
CA LEU A 6 -33.38 -32.15 27.40
C LEU A 6 -33.00 -31.50 28.76
N LEU A 7 -33.54 -30.32 29.08
CA LEU A 7 -33.38 -29.70 30.41
C LEU A 7 -34.39 -30.25 31.44
N ARG A 8 -34.02 -30.34 32.73
CA ARG A 8 -34.56 -29.47 33.81
C ARG A 8 -34.05 -29.76 35.22
N CYS A 9 -34.20 -28.75 36.08
CA CYS A 9 -33.70 -28.64 37.45
C CYS A 9 -34.40 -29.57 38.46
N PHE A 10 -33.73 -29.85 39.59
CA PHE A 10 -34.38 -29.87 40.91
C PHE A 10 -33.39 -29.52 42.03
N SER A 11 -33.88 -28.90 43.11
CA SER A 11 -33.08 -28.52 44.28
C SER A 11 -33.64 -29.13 45.57
N ARG A 12 -32.76 -29.49 46.52
CA ARG A 12 -32.87 -29.20 47.98
C ARG A 12 -31.83 -29.96 48.85
N SER A 13 -31.23 -29.22 49.78
CA SER A 13 -30.78 -29.57 51.16
C SER A 13 -30.80 -31.06 51.59
N ALA A 14 -29.79 -31.60 52.30
CA ALA A 14 -29.45 -31.21 53.68
C ALA A 14 -28.25 -32.02 54.26
N GLY A 15 -27.81 -31.70 55.49
CA GLY A 15 -27.54 -32.77 56.47
C GLY A 15 -26.08 -33.14 56.86
N VAL A 16 -25.31 -32.18 57.36
CA VAL A 16 -24.32 -32.31 58.47
C VAL A 16 -23.67 -33.69 58.75
N LYS A 17 -22.33 -33.77 58.65
CA LYS A 17 -21.51 -34.49 59.66
C LYS A 17 -20.03 -34.06 59.65
N ARG A 18 -19.60 -33.37 60.71
CA ARG A 18 -18.17 -33.22 61.04
C ARG A 18 -17.61 -34.57 61.52
N ARG A 19 -16.52 -35.05 60.91
CA ARG A 19 -15.56 -35.98 61.55
C ARG A 19 -14.18 -35.33 61.60
N ARG A 20 -13.44 -35.55 62.69
CA ARG A 20 -12.10 -34.97 62.89
C ARG A 20 -11.03 -35.83 62.21
N LYS A 21 -10.04 -35.13 61.65
CA LYS A 21 -8.70 -35.58 61.21
C LYS A 21 -8.27 -36.99 61.66
N SER A 22 -7.97 -37.85 60.68
CA SER A 22 -6.72 -38.62 60.66
C SER A 22 -5.78 -37.93 59.67
N GLY A 23 -4.51 -37.73 60.02
CA GLY A 23 -3.57 -37.01 59.16
C GLY A 23 -2.92 -37.92 58.13
N SER A 24 -3.24 -37.72 56.84
CA SER A 24 -2.28 -37.93 55.77
C SER A 24 -1.61 -36.60 55.44
N ALA A 25 -0.34 -36.63 55.05
CA ALA A 25 0.29 -35.45 54.47
C ALA A 25 -0.29 -35.24 53.07
N VAL A 26 -0.87 -34.07 52.81
CA VAL A 26 -1.16 -33.64 51.44
C VAL A 26 0.21 -33.37 50.80
N ARG A 27 0.65 -34.23 49.89
CA ARG A 27 1.71 -33.87 48.94
C ARG A 27 1.11 -32.78 48.04
N SER A 28 1.50 -31.53 48.28
CA SER A 28 1.18 -30.39 47.41
C SER A 28 1.58 -30.71 45.97
N GLU A 29 0.81 -30.22 44.99
CA GLU A 29 1.37 -30.03 43.65
C GLU A 29 2.49 -28.97 43.75
N TYR A 30 3.62 -29.27 43.12
CA TYR A 30 4.74 -28.34 42.99
C TYR A 30 4.96 -28.01 41.50
N ARG A 31 5.48 -26.82 41.22
CA ARG A 31 5.82 -26.38 39.87
C ARG A 31 7.31 -26.56 39.63
N TRP A 32 7.68 -27.09 38.46
CA TRP A 32 9.05 -27.48 38.12
C TRP A 32 9.45 -26.90 36.77
N MET A 33 10.57 -26.21 36.72
CA MET A 33 11.19 -25.77 35.47
C MET A 33 11.98 -26.94 34.86
N VAL A 34 11.81 -27.20 33.56
CA VAL A 34 12.69 -28.10 32.81
C VAL A 34 14.02 -27.38 32.55
N THR A 35 15.11 -27.94 33.06
CA THR A 35 16.47 -27.37 32.93
C THR A 35 17.33 -28.13 31.90
N ALA A 36 17.04 -29.40 31.65
CA ALA A 36 17.65 -30.15 30.54
C ALA A 36 17.16 -29.64 29.17
N PRO A 37 17.97 -29.74 28.09
CA PRO A 37 17.55 -29.30 26.76
C PRO A 37 16.27 -29.96 26.26
N VAL A 38 16.23 -31.30 26.30
CA VAL A 38 15.07 -32.13 26.01
C VAL A 38 15.04 -33.26 27.05
N ALA A 39 13.87 -33.55 27.60
CA ALA A 39 13.64 -34.68 28.48
C ALA A 39 12.42 -35.48 27.99
N ARG A 40 12.49 -36.80 28.05
CA ARG A 40 11.38 -37.67 27.63
C ARG A 40 10.26 -37.63 28.67
N LEU A 41 9.02 -37.52 28.18
CA LEU A 41 7.80 -37.70 28.96
C LEU A 41 7.35 -39.15 28.79
N TYR A 42 7.40 -39.93 29.86
CA TYR A 42 6.98 -41.33 29.84
C TYR A 42 5.51 -41.46 30.25
N GLU A 43 4.68 -42.12 29.45
CA GLU A 43 3.25 -42.35 29.78
C GLU A 43 3.06 -43.17 31.08
N SER A 44 4.05 -44.00 31.44
CA SER A 44 4.08 -44.80 32.66
C SER A 44 5.46 -44.79 33.31
N LEU A 45 5.51 -44.97 34.63
CA LEU A 45 6.71 -44.83 35.45
C LEU A 45 7.81 -45.83 35.02
N PRO A 46 8.94 -45.38 34.42
CA PRO A 46 9.97 -46.29 33.92
C PRO A 46 10.98 -46.68 35.01
N THR A 47 11.76 -47.73 34.75
CA THR A 47 12.75 -48.25 35.72
C THR A 47 14.05 -47.45 35.77
N LYS A 48 14.37 -46.72 34.70
CA LYS A 48 15.50 -45.78 34.58
C LYS A 48 15.17 -44.73 33.52
N ASP A 49 15.86 -43.60 33.60
CA ASP A 49 15.85 -42.60 32.54
C ASP A 49 16.70 -43.09 31.34
N ALA A 50 16.35 -42.61 30.15
CA ALA A 50 17.12 -42.83 28.93
C ALA A 50 17.25 -41.48 28.20
N PRO A 51 18.48 -41.01 27.90
CA PRO A 51 18.66 -39.75 27.20
C PRO A 51 18.06 -39.85 25.80
N LEU A 52 17.34 -38.82 25.37
CA LEU A 52 16.78 -38.76 24.02
C LEU A 52 17.88 -38.42 23.02
N THR A 53 18.10 -39.28 22.03
CA THR A 53 19.11 -39.09 20.98
C THR A 53 18.54 -39.33 19.59
N LEU A 54 19.18 -38.78 18.55
CA LEU A 54 18.85 -39.04 17.14
C LEU A 54 19.04 -40.51 16.72
N LYS A 55 19.54 -41.37 17.62
CA LYS A 55 19.79 -42.81 17.39
C LYS A 55 18.73 -43.71 18.04
N ASP A 56 17.76 -43.12 18.75
CA ASP A 56 16.64 -43.86 19.34
C ASP A 56 15.52 -44.05 18.29
N PRO A 57 15.03 -45.28 18.06
CA PRO A 57 14.09 -45.57 16.96
C PRO A 57 12.69 -44.95 17.16
N ASP A 58 12.40 -44.45 18.37
CA ASP A 58 11.15 -43.78 18.75
C ASP A 58 11.33 -42.28 18.96
N VAL A 59 12.45 -41.66 18.54
CA VAL A 59 12.72 -40.22 18.71
C VAL A 59 11.66 -39.30 18.08
N TYR A 60 10.95 -39.80 17.07
CA TYR A 60 9.86 -39.10 16.37
C TYR A 60 8.46 -39.33 16.99
N GLU A 61 8.29 -40.37 17.81
CA GLU A 61 7.00 -40.74 18.43
C GLU A 61 6.98 -40.47 19.96
N ALA A 62 8.16 -40.36 20.59
CA ALA A 62 8.29 -40.17 22.03
C ALA A 62 7.86 -38.76 22.46
N ALA A 63 6.82 -38.68 23.30
CA ALA A 63 6.44 -37.45 23.95
C ALA A 63 7.62 -36.85 24.75
N ARG A 64 7.76 -35.53 24.68
CA ARG A 64 8.94 -34.81 25.20
C ARG A 64 8.55 -33.48 25.84
N VAL A 65 9.34 -33.05 26.81
CA VAL A 65 9.32 -31.70 27.37
C VAL A 65 10.69 -31.04 27.13
N VAL A 66 10.70 -29.74 26.90
CA VAL A 66 11.91 -29.00 26.54
C VAL A 66 12.28 -27.96 27.59
N ARG A 67 13.57 -27.62 27.62
CA ARG A 67 14.16 -26.51 28.37
C ARG A 67 13.25 -25.29 28.49
N GLY A 68 13.01 -24.83 29.73
CA GLY A 68 12.15 -23.68 29.99
C GLY A 68 10.65 -23.98 30.02
N ASN A 69 10.21 -25.23 29.80
CA ASN A 69 8.83 -25.60 30.13
C ASN A 69 8.62 -25.62 31.66
N ILE A 70 7.41 -25.25 32.09
CA ILE A 70 6.98 -25.40 33.48
C ILE A 70 6.02 -26.59 33.55
N LEU A 71 6.34 -27.54 34.44
CA LEU A 71 5.55 -28.73 34.72
C LEU A 71 4.84 -28.57 36.07
N THR A 72 3.54 -28.84 36.12
CA THR A 72 2.84 -29.09 37.39
C THR A 72 2.93 -30.58 37.71
N GLY A 73 3.30 -30.93 38.94
CA GLY A 73 3.52 -32.33 39.28
C GLY A 73 3.63 -32.66 40.76
N LYS A 74 3.56 -33.96 41.04
CA LYS A 74 3.82 -34.54 42.36
C LYS A 74 5.06 -35.42 42.26
N LEU A 75 6.00 -35.29 43.20
CA LEU A 75 7.09 -36.26 43.31
C LEU A 75 6.48 -37.61 43.67
N GLU A 76 6.68 -38.62 42.81
CA GLU A 76 6.29 -40.00 43.08
C GLU A 76 7.33 -40.62 44.02
N ASN A 77 8.60 -40.48 43.64
CA ASN A 77 9.80 -40.87 44.38
C ASN A 77 10.92 -39.82 44.15
N SER A 78 12.14 -40.10 44.62
CA SER A 78 13.29 -39.18 44.50
C SER A 78 13.81 -38.97 43.08
N SER A 79 13.42 -39.81 42.13
CA SER A 79 13.94 -39.82 40.76
C SER A 79 12.89 -39.41 39.71
N TRP A 80 11.60 -39.46 40.06
CA TRP A 80 10.49 -39.27 39.10
C TRP A 80 9.43 -38.29 39.61
N LEU A 81 9.15 -37.28 38.77
CA LEU A 81 8.00 -36.41 38.88
C LEU A 81 6.84 -37.02 38.10
N GLN A 82 5.70 -37.26 38.77
CA GLN A 82 4.43 -37.49 38.11
C GLN A 82 3.88 -36.13 37.65
N VAL A 83 3.86 -35.91 36.34
CA VAL A 83 3.30 -34.70 35.71
C VAL A 83 1.78 -34.82 35.70
N VAL A 84 1.09 -33.77 36.15
CA VAL A 84 -0.38 -33.72 36.25
C VAL A 84 -0.95 -32.47 35.63
N ASP A 85 -2.17 -32.60 35.13
CA ASP A 85 -3.01 -31.56 34.53
C ASP A 85 -4.39 -31.67 35.18
N GLY A 86 -4.75 -30.71 36.02
CA GLY A 86 -5.83 -30.82 37.01
C GLY A 86 -5.79 -32.11 37.85
N LYS A 87 -6.53 -33.13 37.41
CA LYS A 87 -6.63 -34.48 38.05
C LYS A 87 -6.06 -35.61 37.18
N THR A 88 -5.69 -35.32 35.93
CA THR A 88 -5.17 -36.28 34.96
C THR A 88 -3.67 -36.44 35.18
N THR A 89 -3.15 -37.67 35.04
CA THR A 89 -1.70 -37.89 34.94
C THR A 89 -1.32 -37.81 33.48
N ILE A 90 -0.43 -36.89 33.14
CA ILE A 90 0.05 -36.66 31.77
C ILE A 90 1.27 -37.54 31.47
N GLY A 91 2.08 -37.85 32.49
CA GLY A 91 3.21 -38.78 32.37
C GLY A 91 4.20 -38.63 33.52
N TYR A 92 5.43 -39.09 33.28
CA TYR A 92 6.53 -39.06 34.23
C TYR A 92 7.78 -38.46 33.57
N VAL A 93 8.48 -37.59 34.28
CA VAL A 93 9.76 -36.98 33.85
C VAL A 93 10.80 -37.18 34.96
N ALA A 94 12.05 -37.45 34.57
CA ALA A 94 13.13 -37.66 35.54
C ALA A 94 13.48 -36.35 36.25
N VAL A 95 13.53 -36.38 37.59
CA VAL A 95 13.77 -35.19 38.44
C VAL A 95 15.16 -34.57 38.20
N SER A 96 16.11 -35.35 37.68
CA SER A 96 17.43 -34.88 37.24
C SER A 96 17.39 -33.81 36.14
N HIS A 97 16.30 -33.74 35.38
CA HIS A 97 16.11 -32.77 34.29
C HIS A 97 15.39 -31.49 34.71
N LEU A 98 15.06 -31.37 36.01
CA LEU A 98 14.10 -30.40 36.54
C LEU A 98 14.66 -29.60 37.74
N ALA A 99 14.17 -28.37 37.91
CA ALA A 99 14.38 -27.56 39.12
C ALA A 99 13.03 -27.09 39.69
N GLN A 100 12.81 -27.25 41.00
CA GLN A 100 11.58 -26.80 41.65
C GLN A 100 11.51 -25.26 41.67
N ILE A 101 10.44 -24.67 41.15
CA ILE A 101 10.16 -23.24 41.26
C ILE A 101 9.94 -22.90 42.74
N PRO A 102 10.53 -21.82 43.29
CA PRO A 102 10.46 -21.56 44.72
C PRO A 102 9.03 -21.38 45.22
N ASP A 103 8.69 -21.98 46.36
CA ASP A 103 7.36 -21.85 47.00
C ASP A 103 7.02 -20.38 47.38
N SER A 104 8.00 -19.49 47.36
CA SER A 104 7.87 -18.03 47.55
C SER A 104 7.51 -17.26 46.27
N PHE A 105 7.38 -17.92 45.12
CA PHE A 105 6.93 -17.31 43.87
C PHE A 105 5.50 -16.79 43.97
N LYS A 106 5.30 -15.52 43.61
CA LYS A 106 4.01 -14.84 43.58
C LYS A 106 3.58 -14.67 42.11
N PRO A 107 2.58 -15.42 41.63
CA PRO A 107 1.97 -15.12 40.33
C PRO A 107 1.30 -13.74 40.37
N THR A 108 1.25 -13.08 39.23
CA THR A 108 0.53 -11.82 39.01
C THR A 108 -0.26 -11.88 37.72
N GLU A 109 -1.09 -10.87 37.46
CA GLU A 109 -1.47 -10.54 36.09
C GLU A 109 -0.22 -10.49 35.17
N PRO A 110 -0.36 -10.90 33.89
CA PRO A 110 0.64 -10.63 32.87
C PRO A 110 0.93 -9.12 32.78
N LYS A 111 2.20 -8.74 32.89
CA LYS A 111 2.66 -7.35 32.82
C LYS A 111 3.77 -7.18 31.80
N ASN A 112 3.66 -6.15 30.96
CA ASN A 112 4.72 -5.77 30.03
C ASN A 112 5.83 -5.00 30.77
N TYR A 113 7.08 -5.42 30.59
CA TYR A 113 8.27 -4.71 31.04
C TYR A 113 9.23 -4.53 29.88
N MET A 114 9.84 -3.35 29.77
CA MET A 114 10.92 -3.07 28.81
C MET A 114 12.28 -3.39 29.43
N VAL A 115 13.16 -4.07 28.70
CA VAL A 115 14.55 -4.36 29.11
C VAL A 115 15.40 -3.09 29.02
N THR A 116 16.09 -2.73 30.11
CA THR A 116 16.79 -1.44 30.28
C THR A 116 18.30 -1.48 30.01
N SER A 117 18.90 -2.67 30.05
CA SER A 117 20.33 -2.91 29.81
C SER A 117 20.56 -3.56 28.43
N GLN A 118 21.77 -3.48 27.88
CA GLN A 118 22.13 -4.22 26.66
C GLN A 118 22.45 -5.68 26.99
N ASP A 119 22.16 -6.58 26.05
CA ASP A 119 22.53 -8.00 26.02
C ASP A 119 22.30 -8.76 27.35
N VAL A 120 21.14 -8.55 27.96
CA VAL A 120 20.73 -9.18 29.22
C VAL A 120 20.42 -10.65 28.98
N VAL A 121 21.22 -11.54 29.58
CA VAL A 121 21.00 -12.99 29.55
C VAL A 121 19.97 -13.39 30.64
N PRO A 122 18.81 -13.97 30.29
CA PRO A 122 17.88 -14.55 31.26
C PRO A 122 18.39 -15.90 31.80
N TRP A 123 17.73 -16.41 32.84
CA TRP A 123 18.17 -17.61 33.58
C TRP A 123 17.00 -18.58 33.77
N LEU A 124 17.18 -19.90 33.62
CA LEU A 124 16.06 -20.84 33.82
C LEU A 124 15.59 -20.87 35.29
N MET A 125 16.44 -20.46 36.23
CA MET A 125 16.11 -20.29 37.65
C MET A 125 16.76 -19.02 38.22
N PRO A 126 16.27 -18.43 39.33
CA PRO A 126 16.82 -17.19 39.91
C PRO A 126 18.33 -17.24 40.21
N GLY A 127 19.15 -16.72 39.28
CA GLY A 127 20.61 -16.76 39.34
C GLY A 127 21.23 -18.15 39.12
N GLN A 128 20.54 -19.08 38.46
CA GLN A 128 21.05 -20.42 38.11
C GLN A 128 20.62 -20.83 36.68
N PHE A 129 21.51 -21.53 35.96
CA PHE A 129 21.32 -21.96 34.57
C PHE A 129 21.05 -20.79 33.59
N PRO A 130 22.07 -19.96 33.28
CA PRO A 130 21.91 -18.84 32.35
C PRO A 130 21.64 -19.33 30.92
N LEU A 131 20.91 -18.54 30.12
CA LEU A 131 20.65 -18.84 28.70
C LEU A 131 21.88 -18.62 27.78
N SER A 132 23.08 -18.56 28.35
CA SER A 132 24.38 -18.43 27.66
C SER A 132 25.38 -19.56 27.98
N ASP A 133 24.99 -20.57 28.78
CA ASP A 133 25.86 -21.70 29.12
C ASP A 133 26.22 -22.54 27.87
N LYS A 134 27.37 -23.23 27.85
CA LYS A 134 27.75 -24.09 26.70
C LYS A 134 26.75 -25.22 26.47
N ALA A 135 26.08 -25.69 27.52
CA ALA A 135 24.97 -26.64 27.41
C ALA A 135 23.70 -26.05 26.73
N TYR A 136 23.57 -24.73 26.64
CA TYR A 136 22.59 -24.07 25.75
C TYR A 136 22.99 -24.33 24.30
N CYS A 137 24.22 -23.97 23.94
CA CYS A 137 24.68 -23.89 22.55
C CYS A 137 24.73 -25.27 21.88
N ILE A 138 25.25 -26.28 22.59
CA ILE A 138 25.36 -27.68 22.12
C ILE A 138 23.99 -28.31 21.85
N ALA A 139 22.89 -27.75 22.36
CA ALA A 139 21.55 -28.26 22.14
C ALA A 139 20.75 -27.55 21.03
N VAL A 140 21.33 -26.52 20.40
CA VAL A 140 20.73 -25.80 19.26
C VAL A 140 21.38 -26.20 17.95
N VAL A 141 22.64 -26.63 17.98
CA VAL A 141 23.34 -27.18 16.82
C VAL A 141 23.11 -28.69 16.77
N GLY A 142 22.66 -29.20 15.63
CA GLY A 142 22.63 -30.64 15.39
C GLY A 142 24.04 -31.23 15.40
N VAL A 143 24.18 -32.48 15.81
CA VAL A 143 25.40 -33.24 15.46
C VAL A 143 25.19 -33.71 14.03
N GLU A 144 25.81 -33.01 13.09
CA GLU A 144 25.82 -33.38 11.67
C GLU A 144 26.60 -34.69 11.43
N ASP A 145 26.60 -35.17 10.18
CA ASP A 145 27.16 -36.46 9.82
C ASP A 145 28.68 -36.48 10.12
N PRO A 146 29.20 -37.38 10.99
CA PRO A 146 30.54 -37.25 11.58
C PRO A 146 31.74 -37.53 10.65
N GLU A 147 31.61 -37.28 9.35
CA GLU A 147 32.73 -37.37 8.39
C GLU A 147 33.30 -36.00 7.94
N ASP A 148 32.57 -34.87 8.05
CA ASP A 148 33.12 -33.53 7.75
C ASP A 148 32.61 -32.40 8.69
N GLU A 149 33.51 -31.45 8.97
CA GLU A 149 33.40 -30.19 9.75
C GLU A 149 33.10 -30.25 11.29
N GLU A 150 33.61 -29.25 12.04
CA GLU A 150 33.32 -29.07 13.47
C GLU A 150 32.16 -28.06 13.65
N PRO A 151 31.09 -28.38 14.40
CA PRO A 151 29.91 -27.52 14.51
C PRO A 151 30.21 -26.18 15.21
N GLU A 152 29.96 -25.06 14.53
CA GLU A 152 30.08 -23.72 15.11
C GLU A 152 29.15 -23.56 16.34
N PRO A 153 29.64 -23.08 17.49
CA PRO A 153 28.83 -22.96 18.69
C PRO A 153 27.82 -21.82 18.57
N ALA A 154 26.52 -22.16 18.53
CA ALA A 154 25.41 -21.20 18.46
C ALA A 154 25.56 -20.03 19.45
N LYS A 155 25.29 -18.80 18.97
CA LYS A 155 25.44 -17.56 19.74
C LYS A 155 24.61 -17.60 21.05
N PRO A 156 25.15 -17.14 22.19
CA PRO A 156 24.44 -17.17 23.47
C PRO A 156 23.19 -16.28 23.45
N PHE A 157 22.09 -16.76 24.03
CA PHE A 157 20.83 -16.02 24.02
C PHE A 157 20.83 -14.85 25.00
N SER A 158 20.45 -13.67 24.49
CA SER A 158 20.33 -12.43 25.25
C SER A 158 19.14 -11.60 24.74
N LEU A 159 18.67 -10.69 25.60
CA LEU A 159 17.65 -9.68 25.31
C LEU A 159 18.32 -8.31 25.23
N ARG A 160 17.98 -7.51 24.21
CA ARG A 160 18.59 -6.20 24.00
C ARG A 160 17.81 -5.09 24.73
N ARG A 161 18.41 -3.91 24.86
CA ARG A 161 17.70 -2.74 25.39
C ARG A 161 16.53 -2.37 24.48
N GLY A 162 15.36 -2.13 25.06
CA GLY A 162 14.10 -1.88 24.33
C GLY A 162 13.25 -3.13 24.07
N THR A 163 13.76 -4.35 24.28
CA THR A 163 12.94 -5.57 24.14
C THR A 163 11.84 -5.61 25.22
N VAL A 164 10.58 -5.82 24.82
CA VAL A 164 9.44 -5.93 25.76
C VAL A 164 9.14 -7.39 26.10
N VAL A 165 9.19 -7.72 27.39
CA VAL A 165 8.91 -9.05 27.94
C VAL A 165 7.64 -9.06 28.79
N VAL A 166 6.93 -10.19 28.82
CA VAL A 166 5.71 -10.37 29.62
C VAL A 166 6.04 -11.13 30.91
N SER A 167 6.00 -10.44 32.04
CA SER A 167 6.18 -11.01 33.39
C SER A 167 4.86 -11.56 33.93
N ILE A 168 4.84 -12.82 34.34
CA ILE A 168 3.66 -13.51 34.94
C ILE A 168 3.77 -13.70 36.47
N GLY A 169 4.79 -13.12 37.09
CA GLY A 169 4.98 -13.10 38.54
C GLY A 169 6.42 -12.86 38.96
N SER A 170 6.69 -12.83 40.26
CA SER A 170 8.03 -12.58 40.80
C SER A 170 8.39 -13.35 42.06
N VAL A 171 9.69 -13.40 42.37
CA VAL A 171 10.25 -13.97 43.60
C VAL A 171 11.42 -13.13 44.11
N ALA A 172 11.54 -12.97 45.42
CA ALA A 172 12.72 -12.36 46.04
C ALA A 172 13.71 -13.47 46.47
N GLN A 173 14.90 -13.51 45.85
CA GLN A 173 15.92 -14.54 46.08
C GLN A 173 17.33 -13.98 45.87
N ASN A 174 18.29 -14.45 46.68
CA ASN A 174 19.70 -14.04 46.63
C ASN A 174 19.93 -12.51 46.75
N GLY A 175 19.02 -11.81 47.44
CA GLY A 175 19.07 -10.35 47.61
C GLY A 175 18.50 -9.52 46.46
N LYS A 176 17.93 -10.16 45.42
CA LYS A 176 17.29 -9.49 44.27
C LYS A 176 15.85 -9.96 44.07
N THR A 177 15.04 -9.12 43.43
CA THR A 177 13.77 -9.55 42.85
C THR A 177 14.03 -10.13 41.45
N TRP A 178 13.39 -11.25 41.14
CA TRP A 178 13.41 -11.89 39.84
C TRP A 178 11.98 -12.03 39.31
N HIS A 179 11.78 -11.67 38.05
CA HIS A 179 10.51 -11.80 37.33
C HIS A 179 10.54 -13.05 36.46
N LEU A 180 9.47 -13.85 36.51
CA LEU A 180 9.26 -14.98 35.61
C LEU A 180 8.61 -14.46 34.34
N ILE A 181 9.35 -14.49 33.23
CA ILE A 181 8.92 -13.98 31.93
C ILE A 181 8.53 -15.14 30.99
N SER A 182 7.48 -14.93 30.20
CA SER A 182 7.05 -15.86 29.14
C SER A 182 7.61 -15.47 27.78
N PHE A 183 7.91 -16.50 26.99
CA PHE A 183 8.33 -16.45 25.59
C PHE A 183 7.35 -17.17 24.66
N SER A 184 6.14 -17.50 25.14
CA SER A 184 5.14 -18.22 24.36
C SER A 184 4.37 -17.30 23.40
N ASN A 185 4.37 -17.62 22.10
CA ASN A 185 3.56 -16.92 21.08
C ASN A 185 2.03 -17.11 21.23
N THR A 186 1.56 -17.85 22.25
CA THR A 186 0.13 -18.12 22.47
C THR A 186 -0.69 -16.84 22.61
N LYS A 187 -1.87 -16.86 21.98
CA LYS A 187 -2.79 -15.71 21.88
C LYS A 187 -3.22 -15.26 23.28
N LEU A 188 -3.07 -13.97 23.57
CA LEU A 188 -3.38 -13.40 24.89
C LEU A 188 -4.84 -13.63 25.34
N GLY A 189 -5.75 -13.90 24.40
CA GLY A 189 -7.15 -14.22 24.67
C GLY A 189 -7.40 -15.52 25.44
N GLU A 190 -6.42 -16.42 25.54
CA GLU A 190 -6.52 -17.66 26.36
C GLU A 190 -6.15 -17.43 27.84
N LEU A 191 -5.83 -16.19 28.24
CA LEU A 191 -5.53 -15.79 29.63
C LEU A 191 -6.75 -15.18 30.36
N ALA A 192 -7.94 -15.21 29.74
CA ALA A 192 -9.12 -14.51 30.24
C ALA A 192 -10.08 -15.42 31.05
N GLN A 193 -10.17 -15.13 32.35
CA GLN A 193 -11.33 -15.32 33.24
C GLN A 193 -12.15 -16.62 33.14
N ASP A 194 -11.99 -17.50 34.13
CA ASP A 194 -13.10 -18.34 34.62
C ASP A 194 -13.97 -17.49 35.57
N ASP A 195 -15.29 -17.65 35.52
CA ASP A 195 -16.27 -16.68 36.06
C ASP A 195 -16.53 -16.83 37.59
N ASP A 196 -15.94 -17.83 38.25
CA ASP A 196 -16.10 -18.13 39.68
C ASP A 196 -14.75 -18.14 40.44
N GLU A 197 -14.63 -17.23 41.42
CA GLU A 197 -13.50 -16.98 42.36
C GLU A 197 -12.26 -16.23 41.82
N ASN A 198 -11.84 -15.17 42.55
CA ASN A 198 -10.68 -14.32 42.24
C ASN A 198 -9.33 -15.03 42.49
N VAL A 199 -8.91 -15.91 41.58
CA VAL A 199 -7.60 -16.60 41.65
C VAL A 199 -6.90 -16.55 40.29
N TYR A 200 -5.71 -15.96 40.24
CA TYR A 200 -4.85 -16.01 39.06
C TYR A 200 -4.23 -17.40 38.89
N VAL A 201 -4.91 -18.24 38.13
CA VAL A 201 -4.41 -19.52 37.63
C VAL A 201 -3.59 -19.27 36.36
N ALA A 202 -2.33 -19.71 36.33
CA ALA A 202 -1.55 -19.72 35.09
C ALA A 202 -2.11 -20.82 34.17
N PRO A 203 -2.24 -20.58 32.85
CA PRO A 203 -3.08 -21.40 31.98
C PRO A 203 -2.64 -22.87 31.93
N GLU A 204 -3.59 -23.77 32.17
CA GLU A 204 -3.43 -25.20 31.89
C GLU A 204 -3.53 -25.44 30.38
N ALA A 205 -2.41 -25.18 29.68
CA ALA A 205 -2.18 -25.58 28.29
C ALA A 205 -1.00 -26.57 28.26
N GLY A 206 -1.22 -27.74 27.67
CA GLY A 206 -0.33 -28.90 27.80
C GLY A 206 1.10 -28.66 27.32
N LEU A 207 2.06 -28.69 28.27
CA LEU A 207 3.49 -28.95 28.04
C LEU A 207 4.18 -28.17 26.90
N GLY A 208 3.91 -26.87 26.74
CA GLY A 208 4.46 -26.08 25.63
C GLY A 208 5.18 -24.77 26.00
N GLY A 209 4.65 -23.97 26.94
CA GLY A 209 5.15 -22.61 27.19
C GLY A 209 6.63 -22.56 27.59
N ARG A 210 7.40 -21.63 27.00
CA ARG A 210 8.83 -21.41 27.29
C ARG A 210 8.97 -20.21 28.24
N TYR A 211 9.71 -20.38 29.33
CA TYR A 211 9.85 -19.39 30.40
C TYR A 211 11.31 -19.25 30.86
N ALA A 212 11.65 -18.06 31.38
CA ALA A 212 12.92 -17.82 32.10
C ALA A 212 12.75 -16.71 33.13
N TRP A 213 13.80 -16.43 33.90
CA TRP A 213 13.87 -15.38 34.91
C TRP A 213 14.81 -14.26 34.51
N ILE A 214 14.41 -13.03 34.81
CA ILE A 214 15.21 -11.82 34.64
C ILE A 214 15.16 -11.01 35.95
N ALA A 215 16.26 -10.33 36.30
CA ALA A 215 16.31 -9.52 37.52
C ALA A 215 15.60 -8.17 37.32
N GLU A 216 14.83 -7.72 38.32
CA GLU A 216 14.05 -6.46 38.31
C GLU A 216 14.89 -5.23 37.96
N GLU A 217 16.18 -5.23 38.35
CA GLU A 217 17.16 -4.17 38.03
C GLU A 217 17.41 -3.94 36.53
N ASN A 218 17.03 -4.89 35.66
CA ASN A 218 17.15 -4.80 34.19
C ASN A 218 15.79 -4.55 33.50
N LEU A 219 14.74 -4.22 34.26
CA LEU A 219 13.38 -4.04 33.76
C LEU A 219 12.80 -2.66 34.12
N GLN A 220 11.95 -2.14 33.23
CA GLN A 220 11.09 -0.98 33.44
C GLN A 220 9.63 -1.41 33.25
N ASP A 221 8.78 -1.28 34.29
CA ASP A 221 7.34 -1.57 34.19
C ASP A 221 6.68 -0.55 33.25
N LEU A 222 6.05 -1.01 32.17
CA LEU A 222 5.44 -0.13 31.18
C LEU A 222 4.15 0.54 31.70
N ALA A 223 3.46 -0.04 32.69
CA ALA A 223 2.25 0.55 33.26
C ALA A 223 2.51 1.84 34.09
N VAL A 224 3.77 2.15 34.38
CA VAL A 224 4.21 3.42 34.99
C VAL A 224 5.28 4.13 34.16
N TYR A 225 5.52 3.67 32.93
CA TYR A 225 6.47 4.31 32.02
C TYR A 225 5.98 5.67 31.55
N LYS A 226 6.92 6.52 31.16
CA LYS A 226 6.67 7.85 30.63
C LYS A 226 7.48 8.02 29.34
N PRO A 227 6.80 8.17 28.19
CA PRO A 227 7.43 8.60 26.94
C PRO A 227 8.24 9.88 27.14
N THR A 228 9.22 10.11 26.27
CA THR A 228 9.87 11.41 26.07
C THR A 228 8.82 12.48 25.76
N ALA A 229 8.98 13.70 26.29
CA ALA A 229 7.94 14.71 26.15
C ALA A 229 7.95 15.36 24.75
N PRO A 230 6.83 15.93 24.29
CA PRO A 230 6.72 16.54 22.96
C PRO A 230 7.77 17.63 22.74
N GLY A 231 8.63 17.46 21.73
CA GLY A 231 9.72 18.40 21.42
C GLY A 231 10.94 18.35 22.36
N GLU A 232 11.06 17.37 23.25
CA GLU A 232 12.33 17.08 23.93
C GLU A 232 13.24 16.21 23.03
N PRO A 233 14.54 16.53 22.87
CA PRO A 233 15.44 15.75 22.02
C PRO A 233 15.59 14.30 22.49
N PHE A 234 15.59 13.36 21.55
CA PHE A 234 15.59 11.93 21.86
C PHE A 234 16.94 11.45 22.39
N ASP A 235 16.93 10.90 23.62
CA ASP A 235 18.10 10.30 24.24
C ASP A 235 18.43 8.96 23.57
N LEU A 236 19.23 9.00 22.50
CA LEU A 236 19.64 7.82 21.73
C LEU A 236 20.39 6.76 22.57
N ASN A 237 20.86 7.08 23.78
CA ASN A 237 21.42 6.09 24.70
C ASN A 237 20.36 5.12 25.25
N ARG A 238 19.07 5.44 25.11
CA ARG A 238 17.94 4.55 25.47
C ARG A 238 17.79 3.35 24.54
N LEU A 239 18.43 3.38 23.36
CA LEU A 239 18.21 2.43 22.28
C LEU A 239 19.29 1.35 22.20
N SER A 240 18.98 0.25 21.52
CA SER A 240 19.96 -0.72 21.03
C SER A 240 20.18 -0.55 19.53
N GLY A 241 21.36 -0.93 19.04
CA GLY A 241 21.64 -1.02 17.59
C GLY A 241 21.83 0.28 16.80
N VAL A 242 21.76 1.47 17.42
CA VAL A 242 21.90 2.77 16.73
C VAL A 242 23.23 2.86 15.94
N PRO A 243 23.20 2.99 14.60
CA PRO A 243 24.38 3.15 13.75
C PRO A 243 25.31 4.29 14.19
N ASN A 244 26.63 4.11 14.05
CA ASN A 244 27.64 5.12 14.39
C ASN A 244 27.84 6.21 13.32
N ASP A 245 26.86 6.43 12.44
CA ASP A 245 26.87 7.52 11.49
C ASP A 245 26.40 8.85 12.14
N GLU A 246 27.05 9.96 11.81
CA GLU A 246 26.80 11.26 12.44
C GLU A 246 25.52 11.94 11.91
N ALA A 247 25.23 11.81 10.61
CA ALA A 247 24.03 12.39 10.00
C ALA A 247 22.77 11.65 10.46
N TYR A 248 22.82 10.31 10.42
CA TYR A 248 21.78 9.43 10.95
C TYR A 248 21.45 9.77 12.41
N ARG A 249 22.46 9.85 13.28
CA ARG A 249 22.25 10.13 14.72
C ARG A 249 21.75 11.55 14.95
N ARG A 250 22.19 12.53 14.15
CA ARG A 250 21.71 13.91 14.23
C ARG A 250 20.23 14.01 13.87
N ALA A 251 19.83 13.50 12.71
CA ALA A 251 18.45 13.49 12.24
C ALA A 251 17.54 12.74 13.23
N LEU A 252 17.91 11.51 13.61
CA LEU A 252 17.13 10.69 14.54
C LEU A 252 16.96 11.37 15.92
N SER A 253 18.00 12.06 16.43
CA SER A 253 17.93 12.75 17.73
C SER A 253 17.11 14.06 17.70
N ALA A 254 17.03 14.73 16.55
CA ALA A 254 16.31 15.98 16.36
C ALA A 254 14.84 15.76 15.94
N ASN A 255 14.63 14.87 14.98
CA ASN A 255 13.38 14.74 14.22
C ASN A 255 12.58 13.47 14.58
N GLY A 256 13.19 12.51 15.27
CA GLY A 256 12.57 11.22 15.63
C GLY A 256 12.62 10.16 14.52
N PHE A 257 13.20 10.47 13.36
CA PHE A 257 13.38 9.54 12.26
C PHE A 257 14.63 9.88 11.45
N TYR A 258 14.98 8.98 10.54
CA TYR A 258 15.94 9.22 9.46
C TYR A 258 15.42 8.55 8.17
N LEU A 259 15.35 9.31 7.08
CA LEU A 259 15.05 8.80 5.75
C LEU A 259 16.36 8.65 4.97
N ASP A 260 16.71 7.42 4.59
CA ASP A 260 17.97 7.14 3.90
C ASP A 260 17.96 7.69 2.46
N PRO A 261 18.86 8.64 2.09
CA PRO A 261 18.90 9.22 0.75
C PRO A 261 19.56 8.29 -0.29
N ARG A 262 19.89 7.05 0.06
CA ARG A 262 20.41 6.04 -0.87
C ARG A 262 19.28 5.34 -1.63
N ARG A 263 19.58 4.77 -2.80
CA ARG A 263 18.62 3.97 -3.60
C ARG A 263 18.72 2.51 -3.17
N ILE A 264 17.59 1.82 -3.10
CA ILE A 264 17.56 0.36 -2.91
C ILE A 264 17.28 -0.29 -4.27
N ILE A 265 18.17 -1.17 -4.73
CA ILE A 265 18.01 -1.88 -6.01
C ILE A 265 18.13 -3.40 -5.77
N GLN A 266 17.17 -4.15 -6.32
CA GLN A 266 17.07 -5.60 -6.16
C GLN A 266 17.60 -6.37 -7.39
N GLY A 267 17.92 -7.65 -7.21
CA GLY A 267 18.31 -8.57 -8.29
C GLY A 267 19.68 -8.30 -8.90
N LYS A 268 20.71 -7.99 -8.09
CA LYS A 268 22.10 -7.81 -8.55
C LYS A 268 23.10 -8.54 -7.64
N GLU A 269 23.97 -9.33 -8.26
CA GLU A 269 24.94 -10.22 -7.60
C GLU A 269 26.22 -9.51 -7.10
N ASP A 270 26.55 -8.32 -7.61
CA ASP A 270 27.84 -7.63 -7.36
C ASP A 270 27.66 -6.19 -6.86
N SER A 271 27.59 -6.00 -5.53
CA SER A 271 27.69 -4.66 -4.90
C SER A 271 28.15 -4.77 -3.43
N GLU A 272 29.35 -4.25 -3.14
CA GLU A 272 29.97 -4.26 -1.79
C GLU A 272 29.33 -3.23 -0.80
N GLY A 273 28.01 -3.00 -0.89
CA GLY A 273 27.31 -1.94 -0.15
C GLY A 273 25.93 -2.35 0.40
N ASP A 274 25.50 -1.71 1.48
CA ASP A 274 24.28 -2.02 2.25
C ASP A 274 22.96 -1.55 1.60
N GLY A 275 22.93 -1.45 0.25
CA GLY A 275 21.79 -0.95 -0.54
C GLY A 275 21.34 -1.86 -1.69
N SER A 276 22.00 -3.00 -1.90
CA SER A 276 21.64 -3.99 -2.91
C SER A 276 21.10 -5.27 -2.27
N TYR A 277 20.04 -5.83 -2.84
CA TYR A 277 19.56 -7.18 -2.52
C TYR A 277 19.86 -8.10 -3.71
N GLU A 278 20.49 -9.24 -3.44
CA GLU A 278 20.85 -10.25 -4.47
C GLU A 278 19.60 -10.94 -5.03
N GLU A 279 18.62 -11.19 -4.17
CA GLU A 279 17.32 -11.76 -4.56
C GLU A 279 16.61 -10.88 -5.62
N PRO A 280 16.01 -11.50 -6.65
CA PRO A 280 15.27 -10.77 -7.68
C PRO A 280 13.93 -10.24 -7.14
N ILE A 281 13.36 -9.27 -7.87
CA ILE A 281 11.98 -8.84 -7.71
C ILE A 281 11.06 -10.03 -8.04
N THR A 282 10.18 -10.38 -7.11
CA THR A 282 9.14 -11.42 -7.24
C THR A 282 7.73 -10.81 -7.24
N GLN A 283 7.59 -9.54 -6.84
CA GLN A 283 6.31 -8.86 -6.75
C GLN A 283 6.43 -7.40 -7.22
N ASP A 284 7.12 -6.58 -6.43
CA ASP A 284 7.42 -5.16 -6.69
C ASP A 284 8.56 -4.72 -5.76
N ASP A 285 9.32 -3.67 -6.13
CA ASP A 285 10.45 -3.19 -5.33
C ASP A 285 10.06 -2.81 -3.88
N LEU A 286 8.93 -2.14 -3.63
CA LEU A 286 8.52 -1.73 -2.28
C LEU A 286 7.84 -2.88 -1.53
N ILE A 287 7.00 -3.66 -2.22
CA ILE A 287 6.29 -4.78 -1.61
C ILE A 287 7.27 -5.89 -1.19
N ASP A 288 8.23 -6.25 -2.04
CA ASP A 288 9.24 -7.28 -1.74
C ASP A 288 10.17 -6.87 -0.59
N LEU A 289 10.40 -5.58 -0.37
CA LEU A 289 11.16 -5.12 0.81
C LEU A 289 10.37 -5.29 2.10
N TYR A 290 9.07 -4.97 2.08
CA TYR A 290 8.21 -5.20 3.23
C TYR A 290 8.00 -6.69 3.52
N ASN A 291 7.93 -7.53 2.48
CA ASN A 291 7.78 -8.97 2.65
C ASN A 291 9.10 -9.65 3.10
N ARG A 292 10.27 -9.17 2.67
CA ARG A 292 11.58 -9.62 3.22
C ARG A 292 11.84 -9.20 4.68
N GLN A 293 11.04 -8.31 5.27
CA GLN A 293 11.08 -8.08 6.73
C GLN A 293 10.36 -9.17 7.55
N LEU A 294 9.64 -10.10 6.91
CA LEU A 294 8.97 -11.21 7.61
C LEU A 294 10.00 -12.24 8.11
N THR A 295 9.84 -12.73 9.34
CA THR A 295 10.76 -13.69 9.94
C THR A 295 10.32 -15.14 9.69
N ASP A 296 10.86 -15.74 8.62
CA ASP A 296 10.84 -17.19 8.28
C ASP A 296 9.44 -17.91 8.23
N GLU A 297 8.28 -17.22 8.34
CA GLU A 297 6.92 -17.84 8.32
C GLU A 297 6.03 -17.53 7.08
N CYS A 298 6.50 -16.78 6.07
CA CYS A 298 5.73 -16.49 4.83
C CYS A 298 6.66 -16.26 3.62
N SER A 299 7.26 -17.32 3.10
CA SER A 299 8.01 -17.28 1.83
C SER A 299 8.03 -18.66 1.19
N ASP A 300 7.26 -18.85 0.13
CA ASP A 300 7.00 -20.19 -0.43
C ASP A 300 7.96 -20.57 -1.57
N LEU A 301 9.23 -20.25 -1.37
CA LEU A 301 10.31 -20.60 -2.28
C LEU A 301 10.93 -21.93 -1.85
N SER A 302 11.09 -22.85 -2.80
CA SER A 302 11.65 -24.19 -2.57
C SER A 302 13.10 -24.15 -2.09
N ASP A 303 13.45 -24.96 -1.10
CA ASP A 303 14.76 -24.96 -0.43
C ASP A 303 15.99 -25.18 -1.34
N GLU A 304 15.84 -25.63 -2.60
CA GLU A 304 16.96 -25.94 -3.49
C GLU A 304 17.74 -24.71 -4.02
N GLU A 305 17.20 -23.49 -3.95
CA GLU A 305 17.92 -22.26 -4.35
C GLU A 305 18.52 -21.49 -3.14
N ARG A 306 18.36 -22.00 -1.91
CA ARG A 306 18.77 -21.29 -0.68
C ARG A 306 20.27 -21.48 -0.38
N SER A 307 21.13 -20.71 -1.05
CA SER A 307 22.54 -20.57 -0.65
C SER A 307 22.66 -20.14 0.82
N PRO A 308 23.64 -20.63 1.61
CA PRO A 308 23.70 -20.37 3.06
C PRO A 308 23.98 -18.91 3.45
N GLU A 309 24.44 -18.10 2.50
CA GLU A 309 24.91 -16.73 2.72
C GLU A 309 23.74 -15.73 2.80
N LYS A 310 22.90 -15.86 3.84
CA LYS A 310 21.96 -14.79 4.24
C LYS A 310 22.76 -13.48 4.36
N PRO A 311 22.35 -12.35 3.75
CA PRO A 311 22.97 -11.05 3.96
C PRO A 311 22.74 -10.60 5.42
N ALA A 312 23.65 -11.02 6.29
CA ALA A 312 23.69 -10.62 7.67
C ALA A 312 24.03 -9.12 7.73
N SER A 313 22.99 -8.28 7.91
CA SER A 313 23.17 -6.89 8.29
C SER A 313 24.20 -6.84 9.42
N ALA A 314 25.27 -6.05 9.25
CA ALA A 314 26.51 -6.18 10.01
C ALA A 314 26.33 -5.84 11.51
N GLY A 315 25.86 -6.82 12.29
CA GLY A 315 25.38 -6.65 13.67
C GLY A 315 24.20 -7.55 14.08
N GLY A 316 23.53 -8.20 13.11
CA GLY A 316 22.51 -9.23 13.36
C GLY A 316 21.32 -8.72 14.17
N VAL A 317 20.66 -7.67 13.67
CA VAL A 317 19.48 -7.07 14.31
C VAL A 317 18.34 -7.01 13.28
N SER A 318 17.22 -7.66 13.57
CA SER A 318 15.93 -7.31 12.96
C SER A 318 15.31 -6.21 13.80
N LEU A 319 14.91 -5.11 13.17
CA LEU A 319 14.15 -4.05 13.81
C LEU A 319 12.64 -4.38 13.69
N PRO A 320 11.82 -4.01 14.70
CA PRO A 320 10.36 -4.03 14.56
C PRO A 320 9.88 -3.34 13.28
N ARG A 321 8.90 -3.92 12.58
CA ARG A 321 8.35 -3.35 11.34
C ARG A 321 7.62 -2.03 11.62
N PHE A 322 7.86 -1.02 10.79
CA PHE A 322 7.10 0.23 10.71
C PHE A 322 6.33 0.25 9.39
N LEU A 323 5.02 -0.01 9.44
CA LEU A 323 4.18 -0.03 8.24
C LEU A 323 3.80 1.42 7.88
N THR A 324 4.42 1.97 6.84
CA THR A 324 4.19 3.34 6.38
C THR A 324 2.83 3.51 5.71
N ALA A 325 2.34 4.75 5.63
CA ALA A 325 1.25 5.09 4.72
C ALA A 325 1.63 4.82 3.25
N ASP A 326 2.93 4.91 2.89
CA ASP A 326 3.43 4.56 1.56
C ASP A 326 3.04 3.12 1.16
N LEU A 327 3.23 2.13 2.04
CA LEU A 327 2.86 0.73 1.74
C LEU A 327 1.37 0.59 1.38
N GLY A 328 0.48 1.30 2.07
CA GLY A 328 -0.95 1.23 1.80
C GLY A 328 -1.39 2.03 0.58
N LEU A 329 -0.82 3.23 0.38
CA LEU A 329 -1.05 4.03 -0.82
C LEU A 329 -0.56 3.28 -2.05
N HIS A 330 0.66 2.74 -1.99
CA HIS A 330 1.27 1.93 -3.02
C HIS A 330 0.45 0.66 -3.28
N ALA A 331 0.21 -0.24 -2.31
CA ALA A 331 -0.58 -1.46 -2.53
C ALA A 331 -1.97 -1.23 -3.14
N MET A 332 -2.62 -0.09 -2.84
CA MET A 332 -3.88 0.29 -3.46
C MET A 332 -3.71 0.85 -4.89
N HIS A 333 -2.72 1.72 -5.11
CA HIS A 333 -2.27 2.17 -6.43
C HIS A 333 -1.95 0.95 -7.31
N LEU A 334 -1.33 -0.06 -6.69
CA LEU A 334 -0.92 -1.33 -7.26
C LEU A 334 -2.13 -2.19 -7.71
N LEU A 335 -3.20 -2.34 -6.92
CA LEU A 335 -4.36 -3.13 -7.38
C LEU A 335 -5.15 -2.40 -8.50
N PHE A 336 -5.09 -1.07 -8.53
CA PHE A 336 -5.90 -0.26 -9.44
C PHE A 336 -5.52 -0.43 -10.92
N ASP A 337 -4.25 -0.23 -11.30
CA ASP A 337 -3.80 -0.27 -12.70
C ASP A 337 -4.14 -1.55 -13.40
N ARG A 338 -3.71 -2.68 -12.84
CA ARG A 338 -3.91 -3.96 -13.52
C ARG A 338 -5.39 -4.35 -13.56
N SER A 339 -6.22 -3.83 -12.64
CA SER A 339 -7.68 -3.89 -12.76
C SER A 339 -8.23 -3.00 -13.88
N LEU A 340 -7.65 -1.81 -14.09
CA LEU A 340 -8.03 -0.94 -15.18
C LEU A 340 -7.53 -1.46 -16.54
N GLN A 341 -6.29 -1.89 -16.69
CA GLN A 341 -5.77 -2.61 -17.86
C GLN A 341 -6.75 -3.71 -18.29
N GLN A 342 -7.23 -4.50 -17.31
CA GLN A 342 -8.21 -5.54 -17.55
C GLN A 342 -9.56 -4.98 -18.04
N VAL A 343 -10.11 -3.95 -17.38
CA VAL A 343 -11.34 -3.27 -17.81
C VAL A 343 -11.20 -2.67 -19.21
N GLU A 344 -10.06 -2.07 -19.53
CA GLU A 344 -9.82 -1.37 -20.79
C GLU A 344 -9.64 -2.33 -21.95
N GLU A 345 -8.88 -3.41 -21.77
CA GLU A 345 -8.70 -4.43 -22.79
C GLU A 345 -9.93 -5.33 -22.95
N LYS A 346 -10.50 -5.86 -21.85
CA LYS A 346 -11.62 -6.81 -21.91
C LYS A 346 -12.97 -6.13 -22.19
N ALA A 347 -13.17 -4.87 -21.80
CA ALA A 347 -14.48 -4.18 -21.93
C ALA A 347 -14.45 -2.87 -22.72
N MET A 348 -13.59 -1.90 -22.38
CA MET A 348 -13.67 -0.56 -23.00
C MET A 348 -13.30 -0.57 -24.48
N LEU A 349 -12.24 -1.29 -24.88
CA LEU A 349 -11.86 -1.40 -26.29
C LEU A 349 -13.00 -2.00 -27.16
N PRO A 350 -13.63 -3.13 -26.80
CA PRO A 350 -14.87 -3.59 -27.45
C PRO A 350 -16.03 -2.57 -27.45
N MET A 351 -16.24 -1.83 -26.35
CA MET A 351 -17.29 -0.81 -26.27
C MET A 351 -17.03 0.38 -27.21
N THR A 352 -15.79 0.87 -27.28
CA THR A 352 -15.38 1.96 -28.17
C THR A 352 -15.43 1.52 -29.65
N GLN A 353 -15.01 0.30 -29.97
CA GLN A 353 -15.19 -0.29 -31.31
C GLN A 353 -16.69 -0.33 -31.69
N LYS A 354 -17.57 -0.76 -30.77
CA LYS A 354 -19.02 -0.78 -30.99
C LYS A 354 -19.59 0.64 -31.18
N LEU A 355 -19.14 1.63 -30.42
CA LEU A 355 -19.57 3.02 -30.57
C LEU A 355 -19.25 3.55 -31.98
N VAL A 356 -18.02 3.34 -32.45
CA VAL A 356 -17.59 3.77 -33.79
C VAL A 356 -18.43 3.09 -34.88
N ALA A 357 -18.64 1.77 -34.80
CA ALA A 357 -19.46 1.03 -35.75
C ALA A 357 -20.92 1.52 -35.81
N VAL A 358 -21.56 1.71 -34.65
CA VAL A 358 -22.95 2.22 -34.58
C VAL A 358 -23.05 3.65 -35.14
N LEU A 359 -22.03 4.48 -34.95
CA LEU A 359 -21.97 5.83 -35.55
C LEU A 359 -21.77 5.79 -37.07
N GLN A 360 -20.98 4.85 -37.60
CA GLN A 360 -20.84 4.63 -39.04
C GLN A 360 -22.17 4.15 -39.67
N ASP A 361 -22.89 3.24 -39.02
CA ASP A 361 -24.20 2.77 -39.49
C ASP A 361 -25.28 3.85 -39.44
N GLU A 362 -25.35 4.65 -38.36
CA GLU A 362 -26.23 5.82 -38.30
C GLU A 362 -25.87 6.87 -39.36
N LEU A 363 -24.57 7.10 -39.64
CA LEU A 363 -24.13 8.00 -40.70
C LEU A 363 -24.62 7.52 -42.08
N ASN A 364 -24.41 6.24 -42.38
CA ASN A 364 -24.91 5.60 -43.61
C ASN A 364 -26.44 5.72 -43.73
N ARG A 365 -27.16 5.58 -42.61
CA ARG A 365 -28.62 5.69 -42.56
C ARG A 365 -29.14 7.11 -42.84
N VAL A 366 -28.46 8.15 -42.35
CA VAL A 366 -28.89 9.56 -42.57
C VAL A 366 -28.37 10.16 -43.88
N ALA A 367 -27.30 9.61 -44.46
CA ALA A 367 -26.63 10.20 -45.62
C ALA A 367 -27.55 10.56 -46.81
N PRO A 368 -28.56 9.75 -47.20
CA PRO A 368 -29.47 10.08 -48.30
C PRO A 368 -30.35 11.33 -48.06
N GLU A 369 -30.44 11.81 -46.82
CA GLU A 369 -31.11 13.06 -46.46
C GLU A 369 -30.13 14.25 -46.53
N TYR A 370 -28.98 14.12 -45.87
CA TYR A 370 -27.98 15.19 -45.73
C TYR A 370 -27.24 15.50 -47.03
N GLN A 371 -27.06 14.53 -47.93
CA GLN A 371 -26.47 14.70 -49.26
C GLN A 371 -27.21 15.73 -50.14
N LYS A 372 -28.47 16.06 -49.82
CA LYS A 372 -29.33 17.00 -50.54
C LYS A 372 -29.29 18.43 -49.98
N THR A 373 -28.44 18.68 -48.99
CA THR A 373 -28.29 19.98 -48.32
C THR A 373 -27.02 20.70 -48.77
N ALA A 374 -26.89 21.98 -48.44
CA ALA A 374 -25.74 22.79 -48.87
C ALA A 374 -24.45 22.49 -48.08
N LEU A 375 -24.58 22.08 -46.81
CA LEU A 375 -23.44 21.84 -45.90
C LEU A 375 -23.26 20.35 -45.53
N GLY A 376 -24.28 19.51 -45.77
CA GLY A 376 -24.27 18.10 -45.42
C GLY A 376 -23.16 17.26 -46.08
N PRO A 377 -22.86 17.39 -47.39
CA PRO A 377 -21.83 16.59 -48.05
C PRO A 377 -20.45 16.69 -47.38
N ASP A 378 -19.97 17.90 -47.11
CA ASP A 378 -18.63 18.14 -46.54
C ASP A 378 -18.57 17.75 -45.05
N ALA A 379 -19.67 17.97 -44.31
CA ALA A 379 -19.81 17.52 -42.93
C ALA A 379 -19.80 15.98 -42.85
N MET A 380 -20.54 15.28 -43.72
CA MET A 380 -20.54 13.82 -43.79
C MET A 380 -19.19 13.25 -44.20
N ALA A 381 -18.49 13.86 -45.16
CA ALA A 381 -17.15 13.43 -45.54
C ALA A 381 -16.17 13.53 -44.37
N THR A 382 -16.28 14.58 -43.55
CA THR A 382 -15.42 14.82 -42.38
C THR A 382 -15.78 13.92 -41.19
N VAL A 383 -17.07 13.67 -40.94
CA VAL A 383 -17.50 12.67 -39.94
C VAL A 383 -17.11 11.25 -40.37
N LYS A 384 -17.20 10.92 -41.66
CA LYS A 384 -16.75 9.62 -42.20
C LYS A 384 -15.25 9.43 -42.02
N ASP A 385 -14.44 10.40 -42.48
CA ASP A 385 -12.99 10.36 -42.33
C ASP A 385 -12.58 10.15 -40.85
N TYR A 386 -13.19 10.91 -39.93
CA TYR A 386 -12.96 10.78 -38.47
C TYR A 386 -13.26 9.37 -37.94
N LEU A 387 -14.43 8.81 -38.28
CA LEU A 387 -14.85 7.49 -37.80
C LEU A 387 -14.03 6.35 -38.43
N ASP A 388 -13.59 6.49 -39.69
CA ASP A 388 -12.77 5.49 -40.36
C ASP A 388 -11.32 5.48 -39.82
N ILE A 389 -10.77 6.63 -39.44
CA ILE A 389 -9.50 6.72 -38.68
C ILE A 389 -9.67 6.02 -37.33
N ALA A 390 -10.73 6.35 -36.57
CA ALA A 390 -11.00 5.74 -35.27
C ALA A 390 -11.10 4.20 -35.37
N ASN A 391 -11.82 3.69 -36.37
CA ASN A 391 -11.93 2.25 -36.64
C ASN A 391 -10.56 1.64 -37.03
N SER A 392 -9.76 2.34 -37.86
CA SER A 392 -8.43 1.87 -38.27
C SER A 392 -7.47 1.72 -37.07
N LEU A 393 -7.48 2.69 -36.14
CA LEU A 393 -6.70 2.65 -34.91
C LEU A 393 -7.15 1.52 -33.98
N LEU A 394 -8.45 1.48 -33.63
CA LEU A 394 -8.99 0.52 -32.66
C LEU A 394 -8.92 -0.94 -33.14
N SER A 395 -9.04 -1.18 -34.46
CA SER A 395 -9.00 -2.53 -35.05
C SER A 395 -7.60 -3.01 -35.45
N GLY A 396 -6.60 -2.11 -35.49
CA GLY A 396 -5.23 -2.43 -35.93
C GLY A 396 -5.11 -2.76 -37.42
N LYS A 397 -6.11 -2.36 -38.22
CA LYS A 397 -6.22 -2.68 -39.63
C LYS A 397 -6.62 -1.41 -40.37
N GLU A 398 -5.70 -0.90 -41.18
CA GLU A 398 -5.95 0.24 -42.05
C GLU A 398 -7.19 -0.05 -42.92
N GLN A 399 -8.22 0.79 -42.77
CA GLN A 399 -9.42 0.72 -43.58
C GLN A 399 -9.18 1.38 -44.96
N ASN A 400 -10.18 1.37 -45.84
CA ASN A 400 -10.11 2.11 -47.11
C ASN A 400 -10.29 3.63 -46.86
N LEU A 401 -9.25 4.25 -46.30
CA LEU A 401 -9.20 5.66 -45.93
C LEU A 401 -9.19 6.58 -47.16
N SER A 402 -9.78 7.77 -47.03
CA SER A 402 -9.57 8.84 -48.03
C SER A 402 -8.14 9.38 -47.94
N ASN A 403 -7.67 10.07 -48.99
CA ASN A 403 -6.34 10.70 -48.97
C ASN A 403 -6.15 11.66 -47.77
N ARG A 404 -7.21 12.36 -47.35
CA ARG A 404 -7.20 13.23 -46.16
C ARG A 404 -7.12 12.42 -44.88
N ALA A 405 -7.95 11.38 -44.76
CA ALA A 405 -7.96 10.50 -43.59
C ALA A 405 -6.65 9.73 -43.42
N LYS A 406 -6.00 9.32 -44.52
CA LYS A 406 -4.70 8.65 -44.49
C LYS A 406 -3.59 9.58 -44.00
N GLN A 407 -3.58 10.85 -44.41
CA GLN A 407 -2.63 11.85 -43.92
C GLN A 407 -2.79 12.12 -42.41
N GLU A 408 -4.04 12.25 -41.94
CA GLU A 408 -4.34 12.40 -40.51
C GLU A 408 -3.93 11.14 -39.70
N TYR A 409 -4.24 9.95 -40.20
CA TYR A 409 -3.82 8.67 -39.62
C TYR A 409 -2.29 8.53 -39.55
N ASP A 410 -1.56 8.91 -40.60
CA ASP A 410 -0.10 8.82 -40.63
C ASP A 410 0.56 9.78 -39.63
N LEU A 411 -0.01 10.97 -39.41
CA LEU A 411 0.45 11.90 -38.36
C LEU A 411 0.18 11.35 -36.94
N ILE A 412 -0.99 10.73 -36.72
CA ILE A 412 -1.33 10.06 -35.46
C ILE A 412 -0.41 8.86 -35.18
N MET A 413 -0.10 8.05 -36.20
CA MET A 413 0.79 6.90 -36.05
C MET A 413 2.26 7.29 -35.89
N ALA A 414 2.69 8.40 -36.49
CA ALA A 414 4.02 8.98 -36.28
C ALA A 414 4.18 9.65 -34.90
N ALA A 415 3.07 10.12 -34.30
CA ALA A 415 2.99 10.59 -32.92
C ALA A 415 4.06 11.61 -32.49
N ALA A 416 4.41 12.57 -33.38
CA ALA A 416 5.55 13.46 -33.19
C ALA A 416 5.22 14.95 -33.39
N GLY A 417 5.72 15.79 -32.49
CA GLY A 417 5.62 17.26 -32.58
C GLY A 417 4.18 17.79 -32.55
N ALA A 418 3.96 18.93 -33.23
CA ALA A 418 2.66 19.58 -33.34
C ALA A 418 2.48 20.24 -34.72
N ILE A 419 1.51 19.78 -35.50
CA ILE A 419 1.37 20.03 -36.95
C ILE A 419 -0.10 20.42 -37.26
N GLU A 420 -0.37 21.13 -38.34
CA GLU A 420 -1.73 21.46 -38.77
C GLU A 420 -2.48 20.20 -39.26
N SER A 421 -3.60 19.88 -38.62
CA SER A 421 -4.40 18.68 -38.88
C SER A 421 -5.11 18.73 -40.23
N PRO A 422 -4.87 17.77 -41.15
CA PRO A 422 -5.59 17.65 -42.41
C PRO A 422 -7.12 17.59 -42.26
N LEU A 423 -7.63 17.08 -41.14
CA LEU A 423 -9.06 16.93 -40.86
C LEU A 423 -9.73 18.21 -40.32
N THR A 424 -9.01 19.03 -39.54
CA THR A 424 -9.59 20.18 -38.80
C THR A 424 -9.00 21.56 -39.14
N GLY A 425 -7.82 21.63 -39.77
CA GLY A 425 -7.10 22.90 -39.97
C GLY A 425 -6.62 23.57 -38.67
N VAL A 426 -6.55 22.82 -37.56
CA VAL A 426 -6.03 23.28 -36.27
C VAL A 426 -4.65 22.66 -36.05
N LYS A 427 -3.74 23.39 -35.38
CA LYS A 427 -2.44 22.83 -34.97
C LYS A 427 -2.64 21.81 -33.84
N GLU A 428 -2.60 20.53 -34.17
CA GLU A 428 -2.79 19.40 -33.27
C GLU A 428 -1.44 18.92 -32.70
N PRO A 429 -1.29 18.71 -31.38
CA PRO A 429 -0.07 18.19 -30.77
C PRO A 429 0.02 16.66 -30.90
N TYR A 430 0.44 16.18 -32.07
CA TYR A 430 0.59 14.74 -32.36
C TYR A 430 1.48 13.97 -31.38
N ALA A 431 2.41 14.64 -30.67
CA ALA A 431 3.16 14.06 -29.55
C ALA A 431 2.27 13.41 -28.46
N LEU A 432 1.01 13.85 -28.29
CA LEU A 432 0.08 13.25 -27.32
C LEU A 432 -0.36 11.82 -27.69
N TYR A 433 -0.21 11.41 -28.95
CA TYR A 433 -0.64 10.10 -29.47
C TYR A 433 0.44 9.01 -29.31
N LYS A 434 1.59 9.33 -28.69
CA LYS A 434 2.63 8.36 -28.28
C LYS A 434 2.11 7.56 -27.07
N PRO A 435 1.90 6.22 -27.20
CA PRO A 435 1.58 5.38 -26.05
C PRO A 435 2.71 5.45 -25.02
N ARG A 436 2.33 5.45 -23.74
CA ARG A 436 3.18 5.56 -22.54
C ARG A 436 2.36 5.06 -21.34
N GLY A 437 2.98 4.85 -20.18
CA GLY A 437 2.35 4.09 -19.10
C GLY A 437 2.03 2.65 -19.52
N HIS A 438 1.02 2.03 -18.91
CA HIS A 438 0.62 0.64 -19.24
C HIS A 438 0.23 0.40 -20.70
N TYR A 439 -0.03 1.46 -21.47
CA TYR A 439 -0.38 1.35 -22.88
C TYR A 439 0.78 0.88 -23.79
N THR A 440 2.02 0.78 -23.29
CA THR A 440 3.14 0.12 -24.00
C THR A 440 3.11 -1.41 -23.90
N LEU A 441 2.46 -1.97 -22.87
CA LEU A 441 2.52 -3.40 -22.52
C LEU A 441 2.04 -4.35 -23.64
N ASN A 442 0.98 -3.98 -24.35
CA ASN A 442 0.48 -4.79 -25.46
C ASN A 442 -0.24 -3.97 -26.56
N GLU A 443 -0.36 -4.59 -27.73
CA GLU A 443 -0.95 -3.98 -28.93
C GLU A 443 -2.46 -3.71 -28.79
N ASN A 444 -3.20 -4.36 -27.88
CA ASN A 444 -4.61 -4.03 -27.62
C ASN A 444 -4.72 -2.70 -26.87
N LEU A 445 -3.95 -2.53 -25.79
CA LEU A 445 -3.86 -1.31 -25.01
C LEU A 445 -3.30 -0.14 -25.86
N SER A 446 -2.23 -0.36 -26.63
CA SER A 446 -1.66 0.65 -27.54
C SER A 446 -2.64 1.15 -28.63
N ARG A 447 -3.53 0.27 -29.12
CA ARG A 447 -4.59 0.65 -30.08
C ARG A 447 -5.74 1.40 -29.42
N TYR A 448 -6.15 0.95 -28.24
CA TYR A 448 -7.16 1.62 -27.43
C TYR A 448 -6.71 3.04 -27.04
N PHE A 449 -5.45 3.20 -26.60
CA PHE A 449 -4.82 4.49 -26.32
C PHE A 449 -4.90 5.45 -27.51
N ARG A 450 -4.42 5.05 -28.69
CA ARG A 450 -4.48 5.92 -29.89
C ARG A 450 -5.90 6.25 -30.30
N GLY A 451 -6.81 5.27 -30.25
CA GLY A 451 -8.23 5.45 -30.55
C GLY A 451 -8.89 6.46 -29.61
N MET A 452 -8.77 6.29 -28.30
CA MET A 452 -9.34 7.22 -27.33
C MET A 452 -8.64 8.58 -27.32
N SER A 453 -7.34 8.65 -27.63
CA SER A 453 -6.63 9.93 -27.82
C SER A 453 -7.21 10.76 -28.96
N LEU A 454 -7.56 10.14 -30.09
CA LEU A 454 -8.33 10.78 -31.17
C LEU A 454 -9.71 11.24 -30.68
N LEU A 455 -10.46 10.35 -30.01
CA LEU A 455 -11.84 10.63 -29.60
C LEU A 455 -11.96 11.70 -28.49
N GLY A 456 -10.91 11.86 -27.68
CA GLY A 456 -10.83 12.78 -26.54
C GLY A 456 -10.01 14.05 -26.76
N THR A 457 -9.20 14.16 -27.82
CA THR A 457 -8.36 15.35 -28.10
C THR A 457 -8.91 16.18 -29.26
N VAL A 458 -9.17 15.56 -30.43
CA VAL A 458 -9.63 16.26 -31.64
C VAL A 458 -10.97 16.95 -31.40
N GLY A 459 -10.96 18.29 -31.45
CA GLY A 459 -12.09 19.14 -31.09
C GLY A 459 -12.59 20.01 -32.24
N PHE A 460 -13.89 20.02 -32.45
CA PHE A 460 -14.56 20.87 -33.43
C PHE A 460 -15.02 22.17 -32.75
N PHE A 461 -14.40 23.29 -33.10
CA PHE A 461 -14.72 24.60 -32.50
C PHE A 461 -16.05 25.17 -33.00
N ILE A 462 -16.80 25.81 -32.10
CA ILE A 462 -18.09 26.44 -32.36
C ILE A 462 -17.90 27.95 -32.29
N VAL A 463 -18.05 28.62 -33.42
CA VAL A 463 -17.95 30.09 -33.54
C VAL A 463 -19.07 30.58 -34.44
N ALA A 464 -19.80 31.61 -33.99
CA ALA A 464 -20.93 32.20 -34.73
C ALA A 464 -20.47 33.14 -35.87
N ASN A 465 -19.61 32.65 -36.76
CA ASN A 465 -19.15 33.34 -37.98
C ASN A 465 -18.85 32.33 -39.10
N GLU A 466 -18.44 32.81 -40.29
CA GLU A 466 -18.18 31.93 -41.44
C GLU A 466 -17.10 30.86 -41.17
N ASN A 467 -16.07 31.18 -40.39
CA ASN A 467 -14.98 30.24 -40.09
C ASN A 467 -15.46 29.06 -39.22
N GLY A 468 -16.47 29.28 -38.36
CA GLY A 468 -17.06 28.23 -37.53
C GLY A 468 -18.06 27.31 -38.24
N VAL A 469 -18.46 27.60 -39.48
CA VAL A 469 -19.56 26.87 -40.17
C VAL A 469 -19.27 25.39 -40.34
N ALA A 470 -18.05 25.02 -40.79
CA ALA A 470 -17.70 23.63 -41.05
C ALA A 470 -17.70 22.78 -39.76
N HIS A 471 -17.06 23.27 -38.71
CA HIS A 471 -17.00 22.60 -37.41
C HIS A 471 -18.34 22.57 -36.67
N THR A 472 -19.18 23.60 -36.83
CA THR A 472 -20.56 23.57 -36.34
C THR A 472 -21.39 22.52 -37.10
N ALA A 473 -21.24 22.40 -38.42
CA ALA A 473 -21.94 21.39 -39.22
C ALA A 473 -21.53 19.95 -38.84
N VAL A 474 -20.24 19.70 -38.63
CA VAL A 474 -19.72 18.42 -38.12
C VAL A 474 -20.25 18.13 -36.71
N THR A 475 -20.21 19.12 -35.80
CA THR A 475 -20.78 19.01 -34.44
C THR A 475 -22.27 18.66 -34.46
N ALA A 476 -23.06 19.39 -35.26
CA ALA A 476 -24.48 19.16 -35.40
C ALA A 476 -24.79 17.78 -36.00
N LEU A 477 -23.97 17.28 -36.93
CA LEU A 477 -24.11 15.94 -37.47
C LEU A 477 -23.80 14.88 -36.40
N PHE A 478 -22.68 14.96 -35.67
CA PHE A 478 -22.38 14.05 -34.56
C PHE A 478 -23.48 14.06 -33.49
N CYS A 479 -23.99 15.23 -33.10
CA CYS A 479 -25.09 15.33 -32.15
C CYS A 479 -26.37 14.65 -32.66
N ARG A 480 -26.66 14.73 -33.98
CA ARG A 480 -27.76 13.99 -34.61
C ARG A 480 -27.50 12.47 -34.61
N LEU A 481 -26.28 12.00 -34.88
CA LEU A 481 -25.96 10.56 -34.83
C LEU A 481 -26.12 10.02 -33.41
N LEU A 482 -25.51 10.67 -32.42
CA LEU A 482 -25.58 10.31 -31.00
C LEU A 482 -26.98 10.43 -30.39
N SER A 483 -27.88 11.20 -31.00
CA SER A 483 -29.30 11.26 -30.60
C SER A 483 -30.13 10.07 -31.11
N ALA A 484 -29.56 9.13 -31.87
CA ALA A 484 -30.22 7.88 -32.22
C ALA A 484 -30.26 6.93 -31.00
N PRO A 485 -31.33 6.14 -30.78
CA PRO A 485 -31.48 5.36 -29.55
C PRO A 485 -30.33 4.41 -29.22
N GLU A 486 -29.78 3.72 -30.23
CA GLU A 486 -28.65 2.80 -30.01
C GLU A 486 -27.32 3.53 -29.81
N ALA A 487 -27.03 4.55 -30.64
CA ALA A 487 -25.83 5.38 -30.49
C ALA A 487 -25.79 6.08 -29.11
N SER A 488 -26.93 6.63 -28.67
CA SER A 488 -27.09 7.23 -27.35
C SER A 488 -26.82 6.21 -26.25
N LYS A 489 -27.40 5.00 -26.33
CA LYS A 489 -27.15 3.95 -25.33
C LYS A 489 -25.68 3.56 -25.28
N VAL A 490 -25.06 3.21 -26.42
CA VAL A 490 -23.67 2.74 -26.48
C VAL A 490 -22.68 3.85 -26.05
N TRP A 491 -22.98 5.12 -26.35
CA TRP A 491 -22.18 6.23 -25.84
C TRP A 491 -22.29 6.38 -24.32
N ASN A 492 -23.50 6.30 -23.74
CA ASN A 492 -23.68 6.38 -22.29
C ASN A 492 -23.05 5.17 -21.57
N ASP A 493 -23.21 3.96 -22.13
CA ASP A 493 -22.60 2.71 -21.61
C ASP A 493 -21.07 2.85 -21.43
N LEU A 494 -20.40 3.57 -22.35
CA LEU A 494 -18.96 3.86 -22.31
C LEU A 494 -18.60 5.10 -21.48
N ASN A 495 -19.42 6.16 -21.56
CA ASN A 495 -19.13 7.45 -20.93
C ASN A 495 -19.33 7.42 -19.42
N ASP A 496 -20.41 6.79 -18.94
CA ASP A 496 -20.82 6.85 -17.53
C ASP A 496 -19.82 6.20 -16.55
N PRO A 497 -19.19 5.05 -16.87
CA PRO A 497 -18.11 4.51 -16.03
C PRO A 497 -16.90 5.44 -15.95
N LEU A 498 -16.45 6.00 -17.09
CA LEU A 498 -15.36 6.98 -17.14
C LEU A 498 -15.67 8.27 -16.35
N THR A 499 -16.96 8.64 -16.26
CA THR A 499 -17.42 9.78 -15.45
C THR A 499 -17.44 9.49 -13.95
N LYS A 500 -17.63 8.23 -13.54
CA LYS A 500 -17.54 7.80 -12.12
C LYS A 500 -16.11 7.56 -11.65
N LEU A 501 -15.25 7.11 -12.56
CA LEU A 501 -13.85 6.82 -12.28
C LEU A 501 -13.06 8.14 -12.06
N ILE A 502 -12.98 8.99 -13.09
CA ILE A 502 -12.23 10.25 -13.02
C ILE A 502 -13.15 11.43 -12.72
N GLY A 503 -14.10 11.71 -13.63
CA GLY A 503 -15.02 12.84 -13.48
C GLY A 503 -15.65 13.34 -14.78
N ASN A 504 -16.26 14.53 -14.70
CA ASN A 504 -16.99 15.16 -15.80
C ASN A 504 -16.07 15.54 -16.98
N SER A 505 -16.63 15.54 -18.20
CA SER A 505 -15.94 15.95 -19.43
C SER A 505 -15.55 17.43 -19.40
N ASN A 506 -14.32 17.76 -19.83
CA ASN A 506 -13.80 19.13 -19.93
C ASN A 506 -14.34 19.92 -21.13
N THR A 507 -14.97 19.23 -22.08
CA THR A 507 -15.75 19.84 -23.16
C THR A 507 -17.23 19.53 -23.01
N ASN A 508 -18.06 20.42 -23.53
CA ASN A 508 -19.48 20.18 -23.77
C ASN A 508 -19.66 18.85 -24.52
N THR A 509 -20.43 17.93 -23.94
CA THR A 509 -20.75 16.65 -24.59
C THR A 509 -21.88 16.86 -25.60
N TYR A 510 -22.21 15.82 -26.38
CA TYR A 510 -23.35 15.94 -27.30
C TYR A 510 -24.66 16.29 -26.58
N LEU A 511 -24.81 15.91 -25.30
CA LEU A 511 -25.99 16.21 -24.47
C LEU A 511 -26.20 17.73 -24.30
N THR A 512 -25.13 18.53 -24.22
CA THR A 512 -25.20 20.00 -24.16
C THR A 512 -25.86 20.60 -25.41
N PHE A 513 -25.58 20.00 -26.58
CA PHE A 513 -25.96 20.55 -27.88
C PHE A 513 -27.18 19.85 -28.50
N ALA A 514 -27.49 18.61 -28.10
CA ALA A 514 -28.51 17.76 -28.70
C ALA A 514 -29.88 18.44 -28.81
N LYS A 515 -30.29 19.22 -27.80
CA LYS A 515 -31.55 19.97 -27.87
C LYS A 515 -31.55 21.02 -28.99
N ALA A 516 -30.56 21.91 -29.02
CA ALA A 516 -30.51 22.98 -30.04
C ALA A 516 -30.34 22.40 -31.46
N VAL A 517 -29.54 21.34 -31.61
CA VAL A 517 -29.40 20.60 -32.87
C VAL A 517 -30.73 19.95 -33.29
N SER A 518 -31.48 19.37 -32.35
CA SER A 518 -32.79 18.76 -32.62
C SER A 518 -33.86 19.81 -32.97
N ASP A 519 -33.88 20.95 -32.26
CA ASP A 519 -34.80 22.06 -32.52
C ASP A 519 -34.58 22.70 -33.91
N ALA A 520 -33.32 22.82 -34.35
CA ALA A 520 -32.96 23.34 -35.68
C ALA A 520 -33.07 22.29 -36.81
N GLY A 521 -32.77 21.03 -36.49
CA GLY A 521 -32.82 19.87 -37.39
C GLY A 521 -31.99 20.04 -38.66
N ILE A 522 -32.36 19.30 -39.71
CA ILE A 522 -31.74 19.40 -41.04
C ILE A 522 -31.96 20.78 -41.71
N GLY A 523 -32.78 21.66 -41.12
CA GLY A 523 -32.93 23.05 -41.55
C GLY A 523 -31.60 23.81 -41.51
N ALA A 524 -30.77 23.58 -40.49
CA ALA A 524 -29.48 24.25 -40.32
C ALA A 524 -28.50 24.02 -41.48
N PHE A 525 -28.54 22.84 -42.12
CA PHE A 525 -27.61 22.43 -43.17
C PHE A 525 -27.94 23.04 -44.55
N LYS A 526 -29.04 23.80 -44.67
CA LYS A 526 -29.50 24.37 -45.95
C LYS A 526 -28.76 25.62 -46.39
N SER A 527 -28.12 26.36 -45.48
CA SER A 527 -27.31 27.54 -45.81
C SER A 527 -26.30 27.88 -44.70
N LYS A 528 -25.31 28.73 -45.00
CA LYS A 528 -24.31 29.17 -44.01
C LYS A 528 -24.96 29.94 -42.86
N GLU A 529 -25.94 30.79 -43.17
CA GLU A 529 -26.59 31.69 -42.21
C GLU A 529 -27.40 30.90 -41.17
N ALA A 530 -28.05 29.81 -41.60
CA ALA A 530 -28.77 28.90 -40.71
C ALA A 530 -27.81 28.14 -39.77
N MET A 531 -26.62 27.75 -40.26
CA MET A 531 -25.59 27.12 -39.44
C MET A 531 -24.91 28.11 -38.47
N ILE A 532 -24.71 29.38 -38.87
CA ILE A 532 -24.21 30.45 -37.98
C ILE A 532 -25.23 30.75 -36.86
N ALA A 533 -26.53 30.75 -37.18
CA ALA A 533 -27.58 30.89 -36.17
C ALA A 533 -27.57 29.72 -35.16
N LEU A 534 -27.37 28.48 -35.63
CA LEU A 534 -27.19 27.32 -34.75
C LEU A 534 -25.90 27.45 -33.90
N ALA A 535 -24.77 27.87 -34.49
CA ALA A 535 -23.52 28.10 -33.75
C ALA A 535 -23.70 29.10 -32.58
N GLY A 536 -24.51 30.14 -32.78
CA GLY A 536 -24.91 31.06 -31.70
C GLY A 536 -25.67 30.36 -30.57
N GLN A 537 -26.66 29.53 -30.89
CA GLN A 537 -27.42 28.74 -29.91
C GLN A 537 -26.53 27.72 -29.16
N LEU A 538 -25.61 27.06 -29.85
CA LEU A 538 -24.64 26.14 -29.25
C LEU A 538 -23.68 26.89 -28.30
N THR A 539 -23.26 28.10 -28.68
CA THR A 539 -22.41 28.96 -27.83
C THR A 539 -23.15 29.37 -26.55
N GLU A 540 -24.43 29.75 -26.66
CA GLU A 540 -25.28 30.09 -25.51
C GLU A 540 -25.54 28.87 -24.59
N ALA A 541 -25.71 27.68 -25.17
CA ALA A 541 -25.86 26.43 -24.41
C ALA A 541 -24.59 26.08 -23.63
N ALA A 542 -23.42 26.17 -24.26
CA ALA A 542 -22.12 25.96 -23.61
C ALA A 542 -21.87 26.97 -22.47
N GLN A 543 -22.17 28.26 -22.69
CA GLN A 543 -22.01 29.29 -21.66
C GLN A 543 -22.86 29.00 -20.41
N LYS A 544 -24.10 28.52 -20.58
CA LYS A 544 -24.96 28.13 -19.44
C LYS A 544 -24.41 26.96 -18.62
N GLN A 545 -23.55 26.12 -19.19
CA GLN A 545 -22.89 25.01 -18.49
C GLN A 545 -21.50 25.40 -17.93
N LEU A 546 -20.82 26.37 -18.54
CA LEU A 546 -19.54 26.92 -18.06
C LEU A 546 -19.70 27.83 -16.82
N VAL A 547 -20.86 28.47 -16.64
CA VAL A 547 -21.16 29.33 -15.47
C VAL A 547 -21.15 28.57 -14.13
N SER A 548 -21.19 27.23 -14.14
CA SER A 548 -20.96 26.40 -12.94
C SER A 548 -19.50 26.03 -12.66
N ALA A 549 -18.54 26.43 -13.51
CA ALA A 549 -17.15 25.91 -13.49
C ALA A 549 -16.02 26.95 -13.38
N SER A 550 -16.10 28.17 -13.95
CA SER A 550 -15.12 29.24 -13.66
C SER A 550 -15.59 30.66 -14.06
N ASN A 551 -15.11 31.69 -13.34
CA ASN A 551 -15.35 33.11 -13.63
C ASN A 551 -14.35 33.70 -14.66
N SER A 552 -14.09 32.99 -15.76
CA SER A 552 -13.16 33.38 -16.82
C SER A 552 -13.65 34.56 -17.66
N LYS A 553 -12.97 35.71 -17.62
CA LYS A 553 -13.33 36.92 -18.40
C LYS A 553 -13.01 36.86 -19.90
N ASP A 554 -12.17 35.93 -20.34
CA ASP A 554 -11.85 35.74 -21.76
C ASP A 554 -12.33 34.36 -22.23
N PRO A 555 -13.41 34.27 -23.05
CA PRO A 555 -14.04 33.01 -23.40
C PRO A 555 -13.37 32.35 -24.61
N GLN A 556 -12.58 31.31 -24.36
CA GLN A 556 -12.17 30.36 -25.40
C GLN A 556 -13.42 29.79 -26.10
N ALA A 557 -13.42 29.75 -27.43
CA ALA A 557 -14.57 29.31 -28.21
C ALA A 557 -14.98 27.86 -27.81
N PRO A 558 -16.28 27.59 -27.53
CA PRO A 558 -16.72 26.25 -27.15
C PRO A 558 -16.32 25.20 -28.17
N GLN A 559 -15.89 24.03 -27.70
CA GLN A 559 -15.55 22.89 -28.56
C GLN A 559 -16.47 21.70 -28.28
N PHE A 560 -16.71 20.93 -29.33
CA PHE A 560 -17.28 19.59 -29.25
C PHE A 560 -16.18 18.54 -29.46
N ARG A 561 -16.19 17.48 -28.63
CA ARG A 561 -15.36 16.27 -28.76
C ARG A 561 -16.26 15.06 -28.56
N LEU A 562 -15.92 13.91 -29.17
CA LEU A 562 -16.77 12.72 -29.06
C LEU A 562 -16.74 12.14 -27.63
N LEU A 563 -15.56 12.05 -27.04
CA LEU A 563 -15.30 11.52 -25.68
C LEU A 563 -14.26 12.40 -24.97
N GLY A 564 -14.58 13.68 -24.79
CA GLY A 564 -13.65 14.68 -24.23
C GLY A 564 -13.00 14.27 -22.90
N LYS A 565 -11.70 14.57 -22.77
CA LYS A 565 -10.89 14.33 -21.56
C LYS A 565 -11.58 14.89 -20.30
N ARG A 566 -11.30 14.30 -19.14
CA ARG A 566 -12.01 14.65 -17.89
C ARG A 566 -11.40 15.89 -17.22
N VAL A 567 -12.18 16.52 -16.34
CA VAL A 567 -11.72 17.61 -15.47
C VAL A 567 -11.32 17.01 -14.13
N THR A 568 -10.02 17.05 -13.82
CA THR A 568 -9.52 16.85 -12.46
C THR A 568 -9.35 18.20 -11.77
N PHE A 569 -9.43 18.22 -10.43
CA PHE A 569 -9.38 19.47 -9.67
C PHE A 569 -8.00 20.16 -9.75
N ASP A 570 -6.93 19.39 -9.67
CA ASP A 570 -5.55 19.84 -9.84
C ASP A 570 -5.34 20.48 -11.22
N ALA A 571 -5.88 19.90 -12.30
CA ALA A 571 -5.76 20.47 -13.64
C ALA A 571 -6.51 21.81 -13.78
N MET A 572 -7.63 22.01 -13.07
CA MET A 572 -8.29 23.32 -12.97
C MET A 572 -7.39 24.33 -12.25
N LEU A 573 -6.79 23.91 -11.13
CA LEU A 573 -5.95 24.74 -10.27
C LEU A 573 -4.65 25.15 -11.00
N TYR A 574 -3.93 24.20 -11.59
CA TYR A 574 -2.75 24.44 -12.43
C TYR A 574 -3.08 25.38 -13.61
N THR A 575 -4.24 25.22 -14.25
CA THR A 575 -4.69 26.12 -15.32
C THR A 575 -4.95 27.55 -14.82
N ALA A 576 -5.46 27.73 -13.60
CA ALA A 576 -5.66 29.05 -12.99
C ALA A 576 -4.34 29.71 -12.55
N LEU A 577 -3.36 28.90 -12.13
CA LEU A 577 -2.06 29.33 -11.57
C LEU A 577 -0.92 29.37 -12.60
N THR A 578 -1.24 29.38 -13.90
CA THR A 578 -0.25 29.49 -14.98
C THR A 578 -0.64 30.53 -16.03
N THR A 579 0.33 31.01 -16.80
CA THR A 579 0.05 31.84 -17.99
C THR A 579 -0.70 31.01 -19.04
N PRO A 580 -1.80 31.51 -19.65
CA PRO A 580 -2.22 32.90 -19.74
C PRO A 580 -3.37 33.31 -18.77
N ARG A 581 -3.60 32.57 -17.68
CA ARG A 581 -4.52 33.02 -16.62
C ARG A 581 -3.84 34.01 -15.67
N LEU A 582 -2.59 33.71 -15.30
CA LEU A 582 -1.67 34.73 -14.80
C LEU A 582 -1.24 35.68 -15.94
N PRO A 583 -0.87 36.95 -15.62
CA PRO A 583 -0.34 37.89 -16.62
C PRO A 583 0.85 37.30 -17.37
N LEU A 584 0.94 37.54 -18.68
CA LEU A 584 1.98 36.94 -19.53
C LEU A 584 3.40 37.33 -19.08
N GLU A 585 3.52 38.51 -18.49
CA GLU A 585 4.72 39.10 -17.91
C GLU A 585 5.24 38.35 -16.67
N THR A 586 4.48 37.38 -16.13
CA THR A 586 4.92 36.54 -15.00
C THR A 586 5.76 35.34 -15.42
N GLU A 587 5.72 34.94 -16.69
CA GLU A 587 6.42 33.77 -17.26
C GLU A 587 6.20 32.42 -16.55
N ARG A 588 5.26 32.30 -15.59
CA ARG A 588 4.87 31.04 -14.91
C ARG A 588 4.06 30.13 -15.85
N GLY A 589 4.75 29.55 -16.83
CA GLY A 589 4.18 28.68 -17.86
C GLY A 589 3.96 27.22 -17.45
N LEU A 590 4.32 26.85 -16.21
CA LEU A 590 4.14 25.53 -15.59
C LEU A 590 3.76 25.72 -14.10
N PRO A 591 2.98 24.81 -13.50
CA PRO A 591 2.60 24.84 -12.09
C PRO A 591 3.72 24.30 -11.18
N ASP A 592 3.49 24.35 -9.87
CA ASP A 592 4.26 23.61 -8.86
C ASP A 592 3.30 22.63 -8.15
N PRO A 593 3.43 21.30 -8.28
CA PRO A 593 2.49 20.35 -7.69
C PRO A 593 2.44 20.41 -6.14
N SER A 594 3.57 20.75 -5.52
CA SER A 594 3.75 20.81 -4.08
C SER A 594 3.16 22.08 -3.47
N ALA A 595 3.41 23.25 -4.09
CA ALA A 595 2.89 24.55 -3.67
C ALA A 595 1.45 24.81 -4.13
N ASP A 596 1.04 24.30 -5.30
CA ASP A 596 -0.28 24.53 -5.84
C ASP A 596 -1.28 23.50 -5.28
N ALA A 597 -1.17 22.22 -5.65
CA ALA A 597 -2.20 21.22 -5.33
C ALA A 597 -2.12 20.65 -3.91
N LEU A 598 -0.95 20.15 -3.49
CA LEU A 598 -0.81 19.51 -2.17
C LEU A 598 -1.00 20.51 -1.01
N ALA A 599 -0.67 21.77 -1.21
CA ALA A 599 -0.97 22.86 -0.28
C ALA A 599 -2.49 23.08 -0.11
N VAL A 600 -3.28 23.03 -1.18
CA VAL A 600 -4.76 23.16 -1.11
C VAL A 600 -5.40 21.97 -0.38
N PHE A 601 -4.81 20.78 -0.46
CA PHE A 601 -5.23 19.62 0.32
C PHE A 601 -4.78 19.67 1.80
N GLY A 602 -4.08 20.72 2.23
CA GLY A 602 -3.75 20.98 3.64
C GLY A 602 -2.30 20.71 4.04
N SER A 603 -1.40 20.44 3.08
CA SER A 603 0.03 20.31 3.38
C SER A 603 0.60 21.62 3.94
N LYS A 604 1.08 21.60 5.20
CA LYS A 604 1.73 22.78 5.82
C LYS A 604 3.04 23.14 5.11
N ALA A 605 3.83 22.13 4.74
CA ALA A 605 5.06 22.31 3.97
C ALA A 605 4.76 22.85 2.56
N GLY A 606 3.74 22.31 1.88
CA GLY A 606 3.27 22.85 0.60
C GLY A 606 2.79 24.30 0.71
N LEU A 607 2.11 24.65 1.80
CA LEU A 607 1.66 26.03 2.05
C LEU A 607 2.84 26.99 2.25
N GLU A 608 3.95 26.58 2.86
CA GLU A 608 5.17 27.40 2.95
C GLU A 608 5.76 27.69 1.55
N LEU A 609 5.79 26.69 0.67
CA LEU A 609 6.27 26.86 -0.71
C LEU A 609 5.47 27.90 -1.52
N THR A 610 4.22 28.20 -1.14
CA THR A 610 3.44 29.29 -1.77
C THR A 610 4.07 30.66 -1.58
N GLU A 611 4.93 30.86 -0.56
CA GLU A 611 5.62 32.13 -0.32
C GLU A 611 6.70 32.43 -1.39
N GLU A 612 7.32 31.41 -2.01
CA GLU A 612 8.24 31.61 -3.14
C GLU A 612 7.52 32.28 -4.33
N TYR A 613 6.23 31.94 -4.52
CA TYR A 613 5.37 32.48 -5.57
C TYR A 613 4.63 33.77 -5.16
N ALA A 614 4.81 34.30 -3.95
CA ALA A 614 4.14 35.53 -3.49
C ALA A 614 4.55 36.79 -4.27
N SER A 615 5.64 36.74 -5.04
CA SER A 615 6.07 37.80 -5.97
C SER A 615 5.38 37.76 -7.34
N VAL A 616 4.68 36.68 -7.68
CA VAL A 616 4.01 36.47 -8.96
C VAL A 616 2.65 37.18 -8.97
N GLU A 617 2.44 38.10 -9.92
CA GLU A 617 1.22 38.90 -9.97
C GLU A 617 -0.03 38.01 -10.10
N LYS A 618 -1.02 38.24 -9.23
CA LYS A 618 -2.29 37.49 -9.10
C LYS A 618 -2.19 36.02 -8.68
N TYR A 619 -0.99 35.44 -8.49
CA TYR A 619 -0.85 34.04 -8.06
C TYR A 619 -1.66 33.76 -6.78
N LYS A 620 -1.45 34.57 -5.74
CA LYS A 620 -2.14 34.43 -4.46
C LYS A 620 -3.67 34.58 -4.56
N GLU A 621 -4.14 35.52 -5.39
CA GLU A 621 -5.58 35.75 -5.61
C GLU A 621 -6.24 34.49 -6.22
N HIS A 622 -5.64 33.94 -7.28
CA HIS A 622 -6.17 32.73 -7.93
C HIS A 622 -5.93 31.45 -7.12
N TRP A 623 -4.91 31.40 -6.24
CA TRP A 623 -4.70 30.28 -5.32
C TRP A 623 -5.77 30.28 -4.23
N GLU A 624 -6.08 31.44 -3.64
CA GLU A 624 -7.16 31.60 -2.65
C GLU A 624 -8.55 31.31 -3.27
N GLU A 625 -8.80 31.73 -4.52
CA GLU A 625 -9.99 31.33 -5.29
C GLU A 625 -10.06 29.81 -5.47
N GLY A 626 -8.96 29.18 -5.90
CA GLY A 626 -8.86 27.74 -6.13
C GLY A 626 -9.10 26.92 -4.85
N ALA A 627 -8.41 27.28 -3.76
CA ALA A 627 -8.61 26.69 -2.44
C ALA A 627 -10.07 26.80 -1.96
N GLY A 628 -10.70 27.95 -2.20
CA GLY A 628 -12.11 28.20 -1.88
C GLY A 628 -13.11 27.33 -2.66
N LEU A 629 -12.72 26.80 -3.83
CA LEU A 629 -13.56 25.90 -4.64
C LEU A 629 -13.51 24.44 -4.15
N TRP A 630 -12.39 23.98 -3.56
CA TRP A 630 -12.19 22.57 -3.21
C TRP A 630 -13.32 21.96 -2.35
N PRO A 631 -13.80 22.59 -1.25
CA PRO A 631 -14.84 22.00 -0.40
C PRO A 631 -16.22 21.86 -1.07
N LYS A 632 -16.46 22.59 -2.17
CA LYS A 632 -17.64 22.44 -3.02
C LYS A 632 -17.39 21.38 -4.08
N PHE A 633 -16.24 21.43 -4.77
CA PHE A 633 -15.88 20.51 -5.84
C PHE A 633 -15.90 19.06 -5.34
N SER A 634 -15.25 18.77 -4.22
CA SER A 634 -15.10 17.41 -3.69
C SER A 634 -16.43 16.79 -3.24
N LYS A 635 -17.39 17.63 -2.84
CA LYS A 635 -18.76 17.23 -2.49
C LYS A 635 -19.67 17.01 -3.70
N GLU A 636 -19.42 17.70 -4.81
CA GLU A 636 -20.23 17.63 -6.03
C GLU A 636 -19.69 16.61 -7.07
N ASN A 637 -18.42 16.20 -6.97
CA ASN A 637 -17.76 15.27 -7.88
C ASN A 637 -17.25 14.02 -7.14
N ASP A 638 -18.18 13.23 -6.60
CA ASP A 638 -17.88 11.98 -5.88
C ASP A 638 -17.41 10.86 -6.83
N THR A 639 -16.12 10.89 -7.18
CA THR A 639 -15.43 9.96 -8.09
C THR A 639 -14.30 9.22 -7.37
N PHE A 640 -13.71 8.20 -8.00
CA PHE A 640 -12.50 7.57 -7.44
C PHE A 640 -11.36 8.58 -7.29
N TYR A 641 -11.09 9.35 -8.34
CA TYR A 641 -10.04 10.38 -8.36
C TYR A 641 -10.19 11.42 -7.24
N THR A 642 -11.40 11.97 -7.06
CA THR A 642 -11.69 12.91 -5.96
C THR A 642 -11.52 12.26 -4.59
N ASN A 643 -11.86 10.97 -4.44
CA ASN A 643 -11.68 10.27 -3.16
C ASN A 643 -10.21 10.04 -2.82
N TRP A 644 -9.31 9.87 -3.80
CA TRP A 644 -7.86 9.82 -3.55
C TRP A 644 -7.32 11.16 -3.03
N PHE A 645 -7.74 12.29 -3.62
CA PHE A 645 -7.42 13.61 -3.08
C PHE A 645 -8.00 13.85 -1.68
N LEU A 646 -9.16 13.26 -1.36
CA LEU A 646 -9.67 13.25 0.02
C LEU A 646 -8.84 12.33 0.95
N THR A 647 -8.19 11.28 0.44
CA THR A 647 -7.21 10.48 1.19
C THR A 647 -5.96 11.30 1.51
N LEU A 648 -5.42 12.04 0.53
CA LEU A 648 -4.30 12.96 0.76
C LEU A 648 -4.68 14.12 1.70
N GLN A 649 -5.92 14.63 1.62
CA GLN A 649 -6.41 15.63 2.57
C GLN A 649 -6.53 15.09 4.00
N ASP A 650 -7.13 13.92 4.20
CA ASP A 650 -7.16 13.30 5.53
C ASP A 650 -5.72 13.07 6.03
N TYR A 651 -4.85 12.50 5.20
CA TYR A 651 -3.43 12.31 5.51
C TYR A 651 -2.75 13.59 5.99
N PHE A 652 -2.94 14.74 5.35
CA PHE A 652 -2.36 16.01 5.82
C PHE A 652 -3.05 16.60 7.07
N THR A 653 -4.34 16.36 7.26
CA THR A 653 -5.17 17.05 8.28
C THR A 653 -5.56 16.20 9.49
N GLU A 654 -5.12 14.93 9.54
CA GLU A 654 -5.23 14.08 10.72
C GLU A 654 -4.33 14.54 11.88
N GLU A 655 -4.86 14.44 13.10
CA GLU A 655 -4.08 14.59 14.32
C GLU A 655 -3.14 13.39 14.45
N GLN A 656 -1.96 13.59 15.05
CA GLN A 656 -0.87 12.62 15.11
C GLN A 656 -0.36 12.49 16.56
N PRO A 657 0.35 11.42 16.93
CA PRO A 657 1.18 11.39 18.15
C PRO A 657 2.23 12.50 18.11
N ASP A 658 2.64 12.97 19.27
CA ASP A 658 3.50 14.14 19.44
C ASP A 658 4.85 14.05 18.71
N GLU A 659 5.42 12.85 18.54
CA GLU A 659 6.64 12.60 17.78
C GLU A 659 6.53 12.98 16.29
N ALA A 660 5.32 12.96 15.73
CA ALA A 660 5.02 13.27 14.34
C ALA A 660 4.61 14.74 14.09
N HIS A 661 4.76 15.63 15.08
CA HIS A 661 4.55 17.08 14.92
C HIS A 661 5.82 17.87 14.59
N THR A 662 6.97 17.20 14.37
CA THR A 662 8.20 17.87 13.93
C THR A 662 8.05 18.48 12.53
N GLU A 663 8.80 19.55 12.26
CA GLU A 663 8.77 20.24 10.96
C GLU A 663 9.22 19.31 9.83
N ALA A 664 10.32 18.58 10.03
CA ALA A 664 10.81 17.56 9.12
C ALA A 664 9.77 16.45 8.83
N TRP A 665 8.94 16.06 9.79
CA TRP A 665 7.85 15.10 9.52
C TRP A 665 6.81 15.69 8.57
N GLN A 666 6.51 17.00 8.62
CA GLN A 666 5.62 17.62 7.64
C GLN A 666 6.22 17.58 6.22
N TRP A 667 7.54 17.75 6.07
CA TRP A 667 8.24 17.58 4.79
C TRP A 667 8.24 16.12 4.31
N ARG A 668 8.41 15.13 5.20
CA ARG A 668 8.24 13.71 4.85
C ARG A 668 6.79 13.38 4.44
N LYS A 669 5.77 13.94 5.10
CA LYS A 669 4.37 13.77 4.67
C LYS A 669 4.11 14.41 3.29
N LEU A 670 4.73 15.55 2.98
CA LEU A 670 4.70 16.11 1.62
C LEU A 670 5.35 15.15 0.61
N TYR A 671 6.49 14.53 0.94
CA TYR A 671 7.18 13.56 0.07
C TYR A 671 6.33 12.33 -0.25
N THR A 672 5.77 11.65 0.77
CA THR A 672 4.87 10.49 0.59
C THR A 672 3.62 10.86 -0.21
N ALA A 673 3.02 12.03 0.05
CA ALA A 673 1.83 12.47 -0.69
C ALA A 673 2.13 12.93 -2.13
N ALA A 674 3.32 13.48 -2.39
CA ALA A 674 3.76 13.85 -3.73
C ALA A 674 4.12 12.63 -4.56
N ALA A 675 4.78 11.63 -3.96
CA ALA A 675 4.94 10.31 -4.56
C ALA A 675 3.58 9.70 -4.90
N SER A 676 2.64 9.64 -3.94
CA SER A 676 1.31 9.08 -4.21
C SER A 676 0.43 9.92 -5.15
N MET A 677 0.79 11.19 -5.41
CA MET A 677 0.16 11.99 -6.46
C MET A 677 0.86 11.82 -7.83
N ALA A 678 2.16 11.51 -7.88
CA ALA A 678 2.82 11.04 -9.10
C ALA A 678 2.30 9.66 -9.51
N GLU A 679 2.08 8.80 -8.51
CA GLU A 679 1.33 7.56 -8.62
C GLU A 679 -0.08 7.82 -9.14
N LEU A 680 -0.88 8.72 -8.54
CA LEU A 680 -2.19 9.19 -9.06
C LEU A 680 -2.07 10.01 -10.37
N LYS A 681 -0.94 9.85 -11.07
CA LYS A 681 -0.61 10.35 -12.39
C LYS A 681 0.17 9.32 -13.28
N HIS A 682 0.12 7.99 -13.06
CA HIS A 682 0.75 6.98 -14.00
C HIS A 682 -0.15 6.27 -15.07
N ASP A 683 -1.05 5.33 -14.73
CA ASP A 683 -1.70 4.43 -15.72
C ASP A 683 -2.64 5.11 -16.75
N THR A 684 -3.84 5.53 -16.39
CA THR A 684 -4.97 5.82 -17.30
C THR A 684 -4.75 6.92 -18.32
N ILE A 685 -3.62 7.64 -18.34
CA ILE A 685 -3.15 8.89 -19.03
C ILE A 685 -3.89 9.47 -20.24
N LEU A 686 -4.61 8.62 -20.94
CA LEU A 686 -5.92 8.88 -21.51
C LEU A 686 -6.85 9.72 -20.58
N TYR A 687 -6.80 9.56 -19.23
CA TYR A 687 -7.70 10.20 -18.26
C TYR A 687 -7.22 10.58 -16.82
N ALA A 688 -6.17 9.99 -16.20
CA ALA A 688 -5.72 10.04 -14.76
C ALA A 688 -5.97 8.73 -13.85
N GLU A 689 -5.03 7.97 -13.18
CA GLU A 689 -3.68 7.37 -13.56
C GLU A 689 -2.90 6.70 -12.31
N GLN A 690 -2.50 5.38 -12.20
CA GLN A 690 -1.81 4.50 -11.11
C GLN A 690 -0.90 3.24 -11.56
N SER A 691 -0.52 2.14 -10.80
CA SER A 691 0.41 0.96 -11.19
C SER A 691 0.21 -0.47 -10.53
N ALA A 692 1.15 -1.50 -10.40
CA ALA A 692 0.93 -2.91 -9.81
C ALA A 692 2.08 -4.00 -9.47
N ALA A 693 1.84 -5.13 -8.69
CA ALA A 693 2.82 -6.15 -8.07
C ALA A 693 2.72 -7.78 -8.10
N GLU A 694 2.29 -8.57 -7.04
CA GLU A 694 2.67 -9.97 -6.43
C GLU A 694 2.05 -11.45 -6.56
N ILE A 695 2.74 -12.51 -5.95
CA ILE A 695 2.31 -13.75 -5.12
C ILE A 695 2.37 -15.23 -5.71
N GLY A 696 2.47 -16.42 -5.02
CA GLY A 696 2.63 -16.93 -3.59
C GLY A 696 2.19 -18.44 -3.27
N GLY A 697 2.62 -19.11 -2.15
CA GLY A 697 2.17 -20.43 -1.52
C GLY A 697 2.95 -21.77 -1.81
N ASP A 698 3.23 -22.83 -0.98
CA ASP A 698 3.13 -23.33 0.46
C ASP A 698 3.89 -24.72 0.61
N SER A 699 4.45 -25.39 1.70
CA SER A 699 5.00 -25.18 3.09
C SER A 699 5.73 -26.47 3.68
N ILE A 700 6.58 -26.44 4.77
CA ILE A 700 7.38 -27.60 5.37
C ILE A 700 7.50 -27.64 6.96
N ALA A 701 8.18 -28.64 7.60
CA ALA A 701 8.03 -29.13 9.01
C ALA A 701 9.24 -28.97 10.03
N ILE A 702 9.16 -29.65 11.21
CA ILE A 702 9.60 -29.19 12.57
C ILE A 702 10.95 -29.75 13.13
N LEU A 703 11.74 -28.90 13.82
CA LEU A 703 12.84 -29.26 14.76
C LEU A 703 12.55 -28.84 16.23
N SER A 704 13.55 -28.59 17.09
CA SER A 704 13.36 -28.17 18.51
C SER A 704 14.05 -26.85 18.80
N ASP A 705 13.28 -25.77 18.77
CA ASP A 705 13.83 -24.43 18.58
C ASP A 705 14.59 -23.85 19.79
N PRO A 706 15.53 -22.90 19.54
CA PRO A 706 16.10 -22.04 20.58
C PRO A 706 15.01 -21.29 21.36
N PHE A 707 15.37 -20.53 22.40
CA PHE A 707 14.40 -19.59 22.96
C PHE A 707 13.99 -18.60 21.86
N PRO A 708 12.70 -18.46 21.53
CA PRO A 708 12.26 -17.45 20.58
C PRO A 708 12.52 -16.07 21.20
N GLN A 709 12.87 -15.09 20.37
CA GLN A 709 12.94 -13.71 20.84
C GLN A 709 11.52 -13.21 21.16
N PRO A 710 11.33 -12.37 22.18
CA PRO A 710 10.02 -11.77 22.46
C PRO A 710 9.47 -11.02 21.24
N ILE A 711 8.18 -11.19 20.97
CA ILE A 711 7.47 -10.62 19.81
C ILE A 711 7.82 -9.14 19.64
N LEU A 712 8.38 -8.80 18.47
CA LEU A 712 8.76 -7.44 18.11
C LEU A 712 7.56 -6.49 18.18
N ARG A 713 7.77 -5.30 18.72
CA ARG A 713 6.71 -4.30 18.87
C ARG A 713 6.68 -3.39 17.64
N GLY A 714 6.20 -3.95 16.53
CA GLY A 714 5.95 -3.18 15.30
C GLY A 714 4.93 -2.05 15.53
N TYR A 715 4.77 -1.18 14.54
CA TYR A 715 3.91 -0.01 14.61
C TYR A 715 3.41 0.34 13.20
N ILE A 716 2.24 0.97 13.09
CA ILE A 716 1.71 1.50 11.83
C ILE A 716 1.84 3.02 11.86
N GLU A 717 2.07 3.64 10.70
CA GLU A 717 1.98 5.08 10.61
C GLU A 717 0.54 5.55 10.97
N PRO A 718 0.35 6.37 12.01
CA PRO A 718 -0.96 6.53 12.66
C PRO A 718 -1.90 7.46 11.86
N GLN A 719 -2.51 6.92 10.80
CA GLN A 719 -3.39 7.63 9.85
C GLN A 719 -4.78 6.94 9.74
N PRO A 720 -5.55 6.82 10.83
CA PRO A 720 -6.75 5.98 10.85
C PRO A 720 -7.84 6.35 9.82
N LYS A 721 -8.09 7.64 9.54
CA LYS A 721 -9.06 8.05 8.50
C LYS A 721 -8.54 7.77 7.10
N THR A 722 -7.24 7.97 6.87
CA THR A 722 -6.55 7.64 5.63
C THR A 722 -6.76 6.15 5.29
N PHE A 723 -6.54 5.24 6.25
CA PHE A 723 -6.81 3.82 6.07
C PHE A 723 -8.32 3.48 5.98
N ASP A 724 -9.20 4.12 6.76
CA ASP A 724 -10.67 3.99 6.58
C ASP A 724 -11.09 4.32 5.14
N ARG A 725 -10.50 5.37 4.55
CA ARG A 725 -10.83 5.86 3.20
C ARG A 725 -10.23 4.98 2.12
N LEU A 726 -9.00 4.48 2.29
CA LEU A 726 -8.43 3.45 1.40
C LEU A 726 -9.31 2.19 1.39
N ALA A 727 -9.80 1.73 2.55
CA ALA A 727 -10.74 0.63 2.63
C ALA A 727 -12.06 0.90 1.86
N VAL A 728 -12.56 2.15 1.88
CA VAL A 728 -13.71 2.57 1.06
C VAL A 728 -13.37 2.63 -0.43
N ALA A 729 -12.15 3.03 -0.80
CA ALA A 729 -11.69 3.06 -2.18
C ALA A 729 -11.62 1.65 -2.80
N CYS A 730 -11.05 0.67 -2.09
CA CYS A 730 -11.04 -0.74 -2.50
C CYS A 730 -12.45 -1.26 -2.82
N ARG A 731 -13.40 -1.06 -1.89
CA ARG A 731 -14.81 -1.47 -2.07
C ARG A 731 -15.48 -0.79 -3.27
N ARG A 732 -15.11 0.46 -3.59
CA ARG A 732 -15.59 1.17 -4.78
C ARG A 732 -15.06 0.60 -6.10
N ILE A 733 -13.87 -0.02 -6.12
CA ILE A 733 -13.39 -0.71 -7.32
C ILE A 733 -14.12 -2.03 -7.53
N VAL A 734 -14.48 -2.75 -6.47
CA VAL A 734 -15.38 -3.92 -6.57
C VAL A 734 -16.74 -3.52 -7.20
N ASP A 735 -17.34 -2.42 -6.73
CA ASP A 735 -18.57 -1.79 -7.30
C ASP A 735 -18.39 -1.22 -8.73
N PHE A 736 -17.17 -1.14 -9.23
CA PHE A 736 -16.83 -0.72 -10.59
C PHE A 736 -16.63 -1.93 -11.52
N LEU A 737 -15.90 -2.97 -11.07
CA LEU A 737 -15.68 -4.22 -11.78
C LEU A 737 -17.00 -4.99 -12.04
N ASP A 738 -17.96 -4.94 -11.11
CA ASP A 738 -19.32 -5.49 -11.28
C ASP A 738 -20.02 -4.98 -12.55
N ARG A 739 -19.80 -3.72 -12.92
CA ARG A 739 -20.43 -3.07 -14.08
C ARG A 739 -20.02 -3.69 -15.40
N PHE A 740 -18.89 -4.39 -15.42
CA PHE A 740 -18.31 -5.08 -16.57
C PHE A 740 -18.39 -6.60 -16.44
N ASN A 741 -19.03 -7.13 -15.38
CA ASN A 741 -19.01 -8.55 -15.01
C ASN A 741 -17.57 -9.07 -14.80
N LEU A 742 -16.71 -8.25 -14.16
CA LEU A 742 -15.31 -8.56 -13.83
C LEU A 742 -15.10 -8.76 -12.32
N ASN A 743 -16.17 -8.86 -11.53
CA ASN A 743 -16.17 -9.14 -10.09
C ASN A 743 -16.31 -10.64 -9.78
N GLY A 744 -15.54 -11.49 -10.47
CA GLY A 744 -15.50 -12.92 -10.17
C GLY A 744 -14.85 -13.21 -8.81
N ASP A 745 -15.19 -14.36 -8.23
CA ASP A 745 -14.57 -14.88 -6.99
C ASP A 745 -13.18 -15.49 -7.23
N ASP A 746 -12.78 -15.67 -8.50
CA ASP A 746 -11.53 -16.32 -8.90
C ASP A 746 -10.41 -15.27 -9.14
N GLU A 747 -9.37 -15.30 -8.31
CA GLU A 747 -8.20 -14.40 -8.40
C GLU A 747 -7.30 -14.63 -9.64
N SER A 748 -7.56 -15.69 -10.41
CA SER A 748 -6.96 -15.93 -11.73
C SER A 748 -7.79 -15.36 -12.90
N GLU A 749 -8.95 -14.74 -12.62
CA GLU A 749 -9.77 -14.03 -13.61
C GLU A 749 -10.18 -12.60 -13.18
N SER A 750 -10.24 -12.31 -11.88
CA SER A 750 -10.79 -11.10 -11.25
C SER A 750 -9.86 -10.49 -10.18
N TYR A 751 -9.77 -9.15 -10.11
CA TYR A 751 -9.07 -8.44 -9.01
C TYR A 751 -9.97 -8.23 -7.78
N ALA A 752 -11.28 -8.51 -7.88
CA ALA A 752 -12.23 -8.19 -6.82
C ALA A 752 -11.94 -8.87 -5.46
N PRO A 753 -11.45 -10.12 -5.36
CA PRO A 753 -11.13 -10.72 -4.06
C PRO A 753 -9.91 -10.07 -3.40
N ARG A 754 -8.87 -9.75 -4.19
CA ARG A 754 -7.68 -9.02 -3.73
C ARG A 754 -8.05 -7.64 -3.16
N PHE A 755 -8.93 -6.91 -3.84
CA PHE A 755 -9.49 -5.65 -3.31
C PHE A 755 -10.33 -5.85 -2.04
N GLN A 756 -11.04 -6.98 -1.89
CA GLN A 756 -11.79 -7.28 -0.66
C GLN A 756 -10.85 -7.52 0.52
N SER A 757 -9.80 -8.33 0.33
CA SER A 757 -8.77 -8.53 1.37
C SER A 757 -8.12 -7.19 1.74
N LEU A 758 -7.66 -6.42 0.76
CA LEU A 758 -7.00 -5.14 1.02
C LEU A 758 -7.93 -4.13 1.73
N ALA A 759 -9.25 -4.19 1.47
CA ALA A 759 -10.23 -3.38 2.17
C ALA A 759 -10.41 -3.75 3.64
N ASP A 760 -10.27 -5.04 3.98
CA ASP A 760 -10.37 -5.54 5.35
C ASP A 760 -9.03 -5.33 6.10
N ASP A 761 -7.90 -5.49 5.42
CA ASP A 761 -6.57 -5.14 5.95
C ASP A 761 -6.47 -3.64 6.27
N PHE A 762 -6.88 -2.74 5.38
CA PHE A 762 -6.94 -1.30 5.69
C PHE A 762 -7.93 -0.96 6.80
N ALA A 763 -9.09 -1.62 6.87
CA ALA A 763 -10.01 -1.43 8.00
C ALA A 763 -9.36 -1.84 9.34
N ARG A 764 -8.50 -2.87 9.32
CA ARG A 764 -7.73 -3.33 10.48
C ARG A 764 -6.55 -2.41 10.80
N MET A 765 -5.82 -1.90 9.81
CA MET A 765 -4.80 -0.84 10.00
C MET A 765 -5.42 0.38 10.68
N ALA A 766 -6.59 0.83 10.22
CA ALA A 766 -7.31 1.93 10.85
C ALA A 766 -7.71 1.61 12.31
N GLU A 767 -8.07 0.37 12.63
CA GLU A 767 -8.38 -0.03 14.01
C GLU A 767 -7.16 0.01 14.93
N ILE A 768 -6.02 -0.45 14.42
CA ILE A 768 -4.71 -0.45 15.08
C ILE A 768 -4.22 0.99 15.30
N CYS A 769 -4.26 1.85 14.28
CA CYS A 769 -3.90 3.26 14.38
C CYS A 769 -4.66 4.01 15.49
N ARG A 770 -5.94 3.67 15.71
CA ARG A 770 -6.74 4.25 16.81
C ARG A 770 -6.30 3.76 18.20
N ARG A 771 -5.72 2.56 18.31
CA ARG A 771 -5.09 2.05 19.55
C ARG A 771 -3.71 2.69 19.79
N GLU A 772 -2.93 2.88 18.73
CA GLU A 772 -1.63 3.56 18.76
C GLU A 772 -1.77 5.01 19.24
N LEU A 773 -2.72 5.78 18.69
CA LEU A 773 -3.09 7.12 19.12
C LEU A 773 -3.62 7.22 20.58
N THR A 774 -3.85 6.10 21.26
CA THR A 774 -4.45 6.06 22.61
C THR A 774 -3.65 5.23 23.62
N ASP A 775 -2.38 4.92 23.35
CA ASP A 775 -1.50 4.12 24.23
C ASP A 775 -2.10 2.73 24.57
N SER A 776 -2.96 2.16 23.70
CA SER A 776 -3.82 0.99 24.01
C SER A 776 -3.57 -0.26 23.15
N MET A 777 -2.37 -0.38 22.58
CA MET A 777 -1.98 -1.46 21.67
C MET A 777 -1.90 -2.84 22.35
N THR A 778 -2.53 -3.85 21.72
CA THR A 778 -2.64 -5.20 22.25
C THR A 778 -1.59 -6.14 21.65
N LEU A 779 -1.37 -7.31 22.28
CA LEU A 779 -0.48 -8.32 21.70
C LEU A 779 -0.94 -8.80 20.31
N GLY A 780 -2.26 -8.85 20.07
CA GLY A 780 -2.83 -9.27 18.78
C GLY A 780 -2.57 -8.27 17.65
N ASP A 781 -2.35 -6.99 17.97
CA ASP A 781 -1.99 -5.96 17.00
C ASP A 781 -0.53 -6.11 16.58
N TYR A 782 0.39 -6.24 17.54
CA TYR A 782 1.81 -6.53 17.26
C TYR A 782 2.01 -7.87 16.52
N GLN A 783 1.24 -8.90 16.87
CA GLN A 783 1.25 -10.17 16.13
C GLN A 783 0.84 -9.97 14.67
N TRP A 784 -0.21 -9.20 14.39
CA TRP A 784 -0.65 -8.92 13.02
C TRP A 784 0.35 -8.03 12.25
N ILE A 785 0.90 -6.98 12.87
CA ILE A 785 1.92 -6.13 12.21
C ILE A 785 3.14 -6.96 11.80
N ASN A 786 3.57 -7.92 12.63
CA ASN A 786 4.69 -8.80 12.29
C ASN A 786 4.33 -9.87 11.25
N SER A 787 3.05 -10.23 11.08
CA SER A 787 2.57 -11.21 10.09
C SER A 787 1.88 -10.59 8.88
N PHE A 788 1.89 -9.26 8.72
CA PHE A 788 1.17 -8.60 7.64
C PHE A 788 1.91 -8.72 6.30
N CYS A 789 1.22 -9.30 5.32
CA CYS A 789 1.56 -9.28 3.90
C CYS A 789 0.34 -8.70 3.15
N PRO A 790 0.52 -7.81 2.15
CA PRO A 790 -0.57 -7.42 1.27
C PRO A 790 -1.09 -8.60 0.43
N PRO A 791 -2.28 -8.46 -0.21
CA PRO A 791 -2.89 -9.51 -1.02
C PRO A 791 -2.64 -9.32 -2.53
N SER A 792 -2.24 -10.42 -3.17
CA SER A 792 -1.72 -10.54 -4.54
C SER A 792 -1.95 -9.35 -5.47
N VAL A 793 -0.88 -8.63 -5.81
CA VAL A 793 -0.93 -7.59 -6.85
C VAL A 793 -0.42 -7.97 -8.27
N LEU A 794 -0.10 -9.25 -8.59
CA LEU A 794 0.40 -9.69 -9.93
C LEU A 794 -0.61 -9.42 -11.05
N PRO A 795 -0.17 -9.27 -12.32
CA PRO A 795 -1.09 -9.34 -13.44
C PRO A 795 -1.79 -10.70 -13.42
N ILE A 796 -3.10 -10.66 -13.50
CA ILE A 796 -3.92 -11.86 -13.61
C ILE A 796 -3.45 -12.73 -14.78
N GLY A 797 -3.11 -13.99 -14.46
CA GLY A 797 -2.54 -14.96 -15.40
C GLY A 797 -1.02 -15.05 -15.42
N MET A 798 -0.30 -14.18 -14.70
CA MET A 798 1.13 -14.33 -14.45
C MET A 798 1.34 -15.17 -13.20
N PHE A 799 2.01 -16.32 -13.35
CA PHE A 799 2.31 -17.29 -12.29
C PHE A 799 3.78 -17.75 -12.27
N ASP A 800 4.55 -17.29 -13.24
CA ASP A 800 5.96 -17.60 -13.46
C ASP A 800 6.59 -16.33 -14.05
N ILE A 801 7.68 -15.84 -13.48
CA ILE A 801 8.21 -14.49 -13.69
C ILE A 801 9.52 -14.58 -14.46
N SER A 802 9.46 -14.46 -15.78
CA SER A 802 10.67 -14.50 -16.61
C SER A 802 11.52 -13.25 -16.39
N SER A 803 12.80 -13.33 -16.75
CA SER A 803 13.73 -12.20 -16.68
C SER A 803 13.36 -11.00 -17.56
N LYS A 804 12.33 -11.11 -18.41
CA LYS A 804 11.75 -9.99 -19.17
C LYS A 804 10.58 -9.30 -18.46
N ASP A 805 9.86 -10.04 -17.62
CA ASP A 805 8.65 -9.54 -16.97
C ASP A 805 9.00 -8.71 -15.72
N ARG A 806 10.18 -8.95 -15.14
CA ARG A 806 10.73 -8.20 -13.99
C ARG A 806 10.89 -6.69 -14.22
N ASP A 807 10.96 -6.21 -15.47
CA ASP A 807 10.95 -4.76 -15.76
C ASP A 807 9.55 -4.13 -15.60
N GLN A 808 8.48 -4.92 -15.71
CA GLN A 808 7.11 -4.49 -15.38
C GLN A 808 6.90 -4.40 -13.85
N LEU A 809 7.61 -5.21 -13.07
CA LEU A 809 7.55 -5.26 -11.59
C LEU A 809 8.40 -4.18 -10.90
N LYS A 810 8.94 -3.22 -11.64
CA LYS A 810 9.77 -2.13 -11.09
C LYS A 810 8.92 -0.92 -10.70
N MET A 811 9.07 -0.44 -9.46
CA MET A 811 8.31 0.68 -8.87
C MET A 811 8.48 2.03 -9.60
N ALA A 812 9.58 2.26 -10.31
CA ALA A 812 9.87 3.59 -10.87
C ALA A 812 9.01 3.95 -12.10
N LEU A 813 8.30 5.07 -12.07
CA LEU A 813 7.27 5.46 -13.05
C LEU A 813 7.28 6.98 -13.30
N ILE A 814 6.78 7.46 -14.44
CA ILE A 814 6.86 8.88 -14.84
C ILE A 814 5.61 9.45 -15.56
N ALA A 815 5.17 10.63 -15.14
CA ALA A 815 3.87 11.23 -15.46
C ALA A 815 3.96 12.64 -16.08
N ASP A 816 3.30 12.93 -17.23
CA ASP A 816 3.37 14.25 -17.91
C ASP A 816 2.31 15.28 -17.46
N VAL A 817 2.35 15.65 -16.18
CA VAL A 817 1.28 16.40 -15.46
C VAL A 817 0.96 17.81 -15.97
N ALA A 818 1.90 18.50 -16.64
CA ALA A 818 1.64 19.80 -17.25
C ALA A 818 2.53 20.06 -18.47
N SER A 819 2.16 21.04 -19.32
CA SER A 819 2.97 21.41 -20.50
C SER A 819 2.81 22.87 -20.87
N SER A 820 3.94 23.52 -21.15
CA SER A 820 4.03 24.84 -21.75
C SER A 820 4.15 24.72 -23.29
N LYS A 821 4.55 25.80 -23.97
CA LYS A 821 4.79 25.81 -25.43
C LYS A 821 5.93 24.87 -25.85
N ASP A 822 7.00 24.81 -25.05
CA ASP A 822 8.27 24.18 -25.43
C ASP A 822 8.77 23.16 -24.38
N SER A 823 8.08 23.00 -23.25
CA SER A 823 8.53 22.13 -22.15
C SER A 823 7.37 21.41 -21.44
N VAL A 824 7.68 20.28 -20.82
CA VAL A 824 6.77 19.42 -20.05
C VAL A 824 7.24 19.37 -18.61
N LEU A 825 6.31 19.46 -17.66
CA LEU A 825 6.58 19.13 -16.26
C LEU A 825 6.23 17.66 -16.02
N TYR A 826 7.17 16.95 -15.40
CA TYR A 826 7.02 15.57 -14.99
C TYR A 826 7.03 15.44 -13.47
N MET A 827 6.15 14.56 -12.97
CA MET A 827 6.24 13.98 -11.63
C MET A 827 6.67 12.51 -11.80
N ALA A 828 7.54 12.00 -10.93
CA ALA A 828 8.05 10.64 -11.07
C ALA A 828 8.35 9.97 -9.72
N VAL A 829 8.24 8.64 -9.70
CA VAL A 829 8.63 7.75 -8.60
C VAL A 829 9.89 6.98 -8.99
N GLY A 830 10.82 6.73 -8.07
CA GLY A 830 12.05 5.97 -8.33
C GLY A 830 12.09 4.63 -7.62
N THR A 831 13.25 4.25 -7.10
CA THR A 831 13.42 3.09 -6.18
C THR A 831 12.90 3.40 -4.77
N PRO A 832 12.60 2.39 -3.94
CA PRO A 832 12.31 2.60 -2.52
C PRO A 832 13.44 3.29 -1.75
N ARG A 833 13.08 3.91 -0.62
CA ARG A 833 14.00 4.45 0.40
C ARG A 833 13.78 3.72 1.72
N ARG A 834 14.83 3.59 2.55
CA ARG A 834 14.75 3.02 3.90
C ARG A 834 14.38 4.12 4.91
N LEU A 835 13.38 3.87 5.74
CA LEU A 835 12.96 4.75 6.82
C LEU A 835 13.23 4.05 8.17
N VAL A 836 13.91 4.74 9.09
CA VAL A 836 14.02 4.27 10.48
C VAL A 836 13.42 5.30 11.42
N VAL A 837 12.52 4.87 12.29
CA VAL A 837 11.71 5.71 13.18
C VAL A 837 12.01 5.35 14.64
N PHE A 838 12.11 6.35 15.51
CA PHE A 838 12.12 6.18 16.96
C PHE A 838 10.68 6.20 17.49
N LEU A 839 10.35 5.24 18.37
CA LEU A 839 9.04 5.10 19.00
C LEU A 839 9.20 5.01 20.52
N ASP A 840 8.38 5.72 21.29
CA ASP A 840 8.49 5.78 22.76
C ASP A 840 7.14 5.58 23.51
N ASP A 841 6.15 4.96 22.86
CA ASP A 841 4.79 4.76 23.39
C ASP A 841 4.74 3.86 24.66
N ARG A 842 3.64 3.91 25.43
CA ARG A 842 3.51 3.13 26.68
C ARG A 842 3.23 1.64 26.49
N SER A 843 2.81 1.21 25.30
CA SER A 843 2.50 -0.20 25.01
C SER A 843 3.73 -0.99 24.53
N GLY A 844 4.66 -0.31 23.83
CA GLY A 844 5.87 -0.90 23.22
C GLY A 844 7.21 -0.36 23.74
N GLY A 845 7.25 0.83 24.38
CA GLY A 845 8.45 1.44 24.95
C GLY A 845 9.50 1.93 23.93
N ALA A 846 10.54 2.62 24.44
CA ALA A 846 11.64 3.18 23.67
C ALA A 846 12.34 2.16 22.75
N ARG A 847 12.15 2.29 21.43
CA ARG A 847 12.72 1.40 20.42
C ARG A 847 12.94 2.11 19.08
N LEU A 848 13.72 1.48 18.21
CA LEU A 848 13.71 1.76 16.78
C LEU A 848 12.72 0.83 16.08
N ALA A 849 12.10 1.30 15.01
CA ALA A 849 11.34 0.51 14.06
C ALA A 849 11.74 0.90 12.62
N GLU A 850 11.60 -0.02 11.68
CA GLU A 850 12.08 0.13 10.30
C GLU A 850 10.97 -0.13 9.28
N GLY A 851 10.88 0.74 8.28
CA GLY A 851 10.02 0.57 7.13
C GLY A 851 10.65 1.13 5.87
N PHE A 852 9.85 1.26 4.83
CA PHE A 852 10.25 1.79 3.53
C PHE A 852 9.24 2.82 3.04
N THR A 853 9.72 3.79 2.28
CA THR A 853 8.88 4.78 1.59
C THR A 853 9.10 4.68 0.09
N MET A 854 8.19 5.27 -0.67
CA MET A 854 8.45 5.63 -2.06
C MET A 854 9.63 6.61 -2.15
N SER A 855 10.07 6.91 -3.38
CA SER A 855 10.86 8.11 -3.68
C SER A 855 10.11 8.99 -4.69
N TYR A 856 10.37 10.29 -4.67
CA TYR A 856 9.70 11.29 -5.50
C TYR A 856 10.70 12.23 -6.17
N TYR A 857 10.43 12.58 -7.43
CA TYR A 857 11.25 13.41 -8.31
C TYR A 857 10.36 14.36 -9.15
N GLU A 858 10.88 15.54 -9.45
CA GLU A 858 10.27 16.56 -10.32
C GLU A 858 11.27 16.96 -11.40
N LEU A 859 10.87 16.89 -12.68
CA LEU A 859 11.79 17.21 -13.79
C LEU A 859 11.10 17.87 -14.99
N LEU A 860 11.90 18.57 -15.79
CA LEU A 860 11.46 19.24 -17.02
C LEU A 860 11.99 18.50 -18.25
N GLY A 861 11.11 18.22 -19.21
CA GLY A 861 11.45 17.62 -20.51
C GLY A 861 10.98 18.45 -21.71
N ASP A 862 11.29 18.00 -22.93
CA ASP A 862 10.91 18.67 -24.17
C ASP A 862 9.45 18.38 -24.55
N ALA A 863 8.69 19.38 -24.99
CA ALA A 863 7.29 19.19 -25.39
C ALA A 863 7.11 18.42 -26.71
N SER A 864 8.18 18.25 -27.50
CA SER A 864 8.20 17.56 -28.78
C SER A 864 8.66 16.09 -28.72
N ASP A 865 9.41 15.70 -27.68
CA ASP A 865 9.79 14.31 -27.41
C ASP A 865 9.61 13.98 -25.91
N ARG A 866 8.54 13.23 -25.62
CA ARG A 866 8.08 12.94 -24.26
C ARG A 866 8.65 11.62 -23.75
N LEU A 867 9.25 11.63 -22.57
CA LEU A 867 9.76 10.44 -21.86
C LEU A 867 8.66 9.38 -21.64
N THR A 868 9.06 8.12 -21.54
CA THR A 868 8.23 7.00 -21.06
C THR A 868 8.85 6.32 -19.83
N ASP A 869 8.14 5.36 -19.22
CA ASP A 869 8.66 4.60 -18.08
C ASP A 869 9.90 3.79 -18.43
N GLU A 870 10.03 3.31 -19.66
CA GLU A 870 11.23 2.61 -20.11
C GLU A 870 12.46 3.53 -20.15
N ASP A 871 12.29 4.80 -20.56
CA ASP A 871 13.34 5.83 -20.51
C ASP A 871 13.74 6.14 -19.05
N TRP A 872 12.75 6.23 -18.16
CA TRP A 872 12.95 6.57 -16.75
C TRP A 872 13.52 5.41 -15.92
N LYS A 873 13.01 4.18 -16.08
CA LYS A 873 13.57 2.96 -15.47
C LYS A 873 15.01 2.73 -15.91
N ALA A 874 15.35 2.99 -17.18
CA ALA A 874 16.73 2.91 -17.66
C ALA A 874 17.69 3.93 -17.00
N LEU A 875 17.18 5.05 -16.49
CA LEU A 875 17.93 6.04 -15.71
C LEU A 875 17.99 5.65 -14.21
N VAL A 876 16.87 5.24 -13.62
CA VAL A 876 16.72 5.04 -12.17
C VAL A 876 17.50 3.83 -11.66
N TYR A 877 17.52 2.71 -12.39
CA TYR A 877 18.17 1.46 -11.95
C TYR A 877 19.64 1.34 -12.40
N ASP A 878 20.18 2.36 -13.08
CA ASP A 878 21.63 2.54 -13.27
C ASP A 878 22.23 3.33 -12.08
N GLU A 879 22.97 2.62 -11.23
CA GLU A 879 23.70 3.17 -10.08
C GLU A 879 24.67 4.29 -10.45
N LYS A 880 25.18 4.30 -11.69
CA LYS A 880 26.14 5.29 -12.18
C LYS A 880 25.49 6.61 -12.59
N LYS A 881 24.15 6.68 -12.58
CA LYS A 881 23.39 7.92 -12.75
C LYS A 881 23.23 8.62 -11.42
N ASP A 882 23.53 9.91 -11.41
CA ASP A 882 23.13 10.82 -10.35
C ASP A 882 21.70 11.33 -10.64
N LEU A 883 20.80 11.18 -9.67
CA LEU A 883 19.41 11.62 -9.75
C LEU A 883 19.13 12.89 -8.94
N SER A 884 20.10 13.41 -8.17
CA SER A 884 19.92 14.57 -7.27
C SER A 884 19.43 15.83 -7.98
N GLN A 885 19.79 16.00 -9.26
CA GLN A 885 19.29 17.06 -10.14
C GLN A 885 17.79 16.99 -10.47
N TYR A 886 17.12 15.87 -10.15
CA TYR A 886 15.69 15.63 -10.35
C TYR A 886 14.92 15.48 -9.02
N GLU A 887 15.62 15.48 -7.88
CA GLU A 887 14.95 15.52 -6.57
C GLU A 887 14.31 16.89 -6.37
N PRO A 888 13.12 17.00 -5.74
CA PRO A 888 12.46 18.27 -5.54
C PRO A 888 13.35 19.19 -4.67
N LYS A 889 13.40 20.48 -4.99
CA LYS A 889 14.36 21.43 -4.37
C LYS A 889 14.38 21.40 -2.83
N TRP A 890 13.22 21.13 -2.22
CA TRP A 890 13.01 21.08 -0.78
C TRP A 890 13.41 19.76 -0.10
N ILE A 891 13.90 18.74 -0.84
CA ILE A 891 14.23 17.40 -0.32
C ILE A 891 15.18 17.41 0.89
N HIS A 892 16.10 18.38 0.94
CA HIS A 892 17.05 18.56 2.04
C HIS A 892 16.35 18.70 3.40
N ARG A 893 15.19 19.38 3.44
CA ARG A 893 14.40 19.64 4.65
C ARG A 893 13.77 18.40 5.30
N VAL A 894 13.87 17.23 4.67
CA VAL A 894 13.33 15.97 5.22
C VAL A 894 14.25 15.38 6.31
N ASN A 895 15.55 15.71 6.31
CA ASN A 895 16.54 15.18 7.27
C ASN A 895 17.31 16.27 8.06
N GLU A 896 16.99 17.56 7.86
CA GLU A 896 17.60 18.70 8.57
C GLU A 896 16.99 18.96 9.96
#